data_AF-A0A8C9AJA9-F1
#
_entry.id   AF-A0A8C9AJA9-F1
#
_cell.length_a   1.000
_cell.length_b   1.000
_cell.length_c   1.000
_cell.angle_alpha   90.00
_cell.angle_beta   90.00
_cell.angle_gamma   90.00
#
_symmetry.space_group_name_H-M   'P 1'
#
loop_
_entity.id
_entity.type
_entity.pdbx_description
1 polymer ?
#
loop_
_entity_poly.entity_id
_entity_poly.type
_entity_poly.pdbx_seq_one_letter_code
_entity_poly.pdbx_strand_id
1 'polypeptide(L)'
;EFPAYFHVGQSPLITFSMAFGTITNQDLPVIKCVLINHKNNDSSVGKSSSYPTVSESPEDLGCALRPRSAGTVYEAATVEVDVLASITLQVLVSTPGNISCLWVFKHSSLNCQPHFDLQNRGVVSMVILKMTETQAGEYLLFIQSEATNYTILFTVSIRNTLLYTLRRPYFRKMENQDALVCISESVPEPIVEWVFCDSQGESCKEESPAVVKREEKVLDELFGTDIRCCARNELGRACTKLFTIDLNQTPQTTLPQLFLKVGEPLWIRCKAVHVNHGFGLTWELENKALKEGSYFEMSTYSANRTMIRILFAFVSSVGRNDTGYYTCSSSKHPSQSALVTILEKGFINATNSSEDYEIDQYEEFCFSVRFKAYPQITCTWTFSQRSFPCEQSRLEDGYSISKFCNHKHQPGEYIFHAENDDAEFTKMFTLNIRRKPQVLAEASASQASCSSDGYPLPSWTWKKCSDQSLNCTEEITEGVWNRKANRKVFGQWVSSSTLNMSEAVKGFLVKCCAYNSVGTSCETILLNSPGPFPFIQDSISFYATIGLCLLFIVVLTVLICHKYKKNCLFLTESSTSTLISENMNMISRSGAFGKVMNATAYGISKTGVSIQVAVKMLKEKADSSEKEALMSELKMMTHLGNHENIVNLLGACTLSGPIYLIFEYCCYGDLLNYLRNKREKFHRTWTEIFKEHNFSFYPTFQSHPNSSKRK
;
A
#
# COMPACT_ATOMS: atom_id res chain seq x y z
N GLU A 1 -48.08 23.85 -56.57
CA GLU A 1 -48.43 22.42 -56.61
C GLU A 1 -48.95 21.99 -55.25
N PHE A 2 -50.29 21.89 -55.15
CA PHE A 2 -51.04 21.09 -54.17
C PHE A 2 -50.92 19.58 -54.53
N PRO A 3 -51.57 18.59 -53.87
CA PRO A 3 -52.30 18.53 -52.56
C PRO A 3 -51.93 17.25 -51.72
N ALA A 4 -52.19 17.14 -50.40
CA ALA A 4 -53.42 16.81 -49.63
C ALA A 4 -53.74 15.30 -49.38
N TYR A 5 -53.99 14.99 -48.09
CA TYR A 5 -55.02 14.15 -47.43
C TYR A 5 -55.53 12.83 -48.06
N PHE A 6 -55.71 11.77 -47.22
CA PHE A 6 -57.04 11.21 -46.92
C PHE A 6 -57.05 10.23 -45.70
N HIS A 7 -58.05 10.43 -44.84
CA HIS A 7 -58.56 9.56 -43.78
C HIS A 7 -59.30 8.32 -44.33
N VAL A 8 -59.29 7.19 -43.60
CA VAL A 8 -60.46 6.30 -43.29
C VAL A 8 -60.04 5.45 -42.07
N GLY A 9 -60.81 5.20 -41.01
CA GLY A 9 -62.21 5.47 -40.67
C GLY A 9 -62.50 4.93 -39.26
N GLN A 10 -63.56 5.44 -38.64
CA GLN A 10 -64.05 5.06 -37.31
C GLN A 10 -64.73 3.67 -37.29
N SER A 11 -64.53 3.02 -36.14
CA SER A 11 -65.25 1.95 -35.41
C SER A 11 -66.77 1.77 -35.69
N PRO A 12 -67.39 0.59 -35.41
CA PRO A 12 -67.82 0.28 -34.03
C PRO A 12 -67.95 -1.20 -33.57
N LEU A 13 -67.94 -1.35 -32.23
CA LEU A 13 -68.69 -2.30 -31.36
C LEU A 13 -68.49 -3.82 -31.51
N ILE A 14 -68.13 -4.48 -30.39
CA ILE A 14 -68.99 -5.47 -29.69
C ILE A 14 -68.30 -5.84 -28.34
N THR A 15 -68.95 -5.40 -27.26
CA THR A 15 -69.02 -5.94 -25.88
C THR A 15 -67.90 -6.85 -25.36
N PHE A 16 -67.13 -6.37 -24.36
CA PHE A 16 -66.53 -7.24 -23.35
C PHE A 16 -67.49 -7.37 -22.16
N SER A 17 -68.12 -8.53 -22.10
CA SER A 17 -68.87 -9.02 -20.94
C SER A 17 -67.95 -9.16 -19.72
N MET A 18 -68.38 -8.59 -18.59
CA MET A 18 -67.89 -8.97 -17.27
C MET A 18 -68.15 -10.47 -17.07
N ALA A 19 -67.09 -11.28 -17.13
CA ALA A 19 -67.08 -12.60 -16.54
C ALA A 19 -66.42 -12.47 -15.16
N PHE A 20 -67.25 -12.49 -14.11
CA PHE A 20 -66.83 -12.84 -12.77
C PHE A 20 -66.28 -14.28 -12.81
N GLY A 21 -64.99 -14.41 -13.09
CA GLY A 21 -64.23 -15.60 -12.77
C GLY A 21 -63.89 -15.54 -11.30
N THR A 22 -64.70 -16.17 -10.46
CA THR A 22 -64.35 -16.54 -9.10
C THR A 22 -63.09 -17.41 -9.16
N ILE A 23 -61.92 -16.79 -9.02
CA ILE A 23 -60.70 -17.51 -8.67
C ILE A 23 -60.89 -17.90 -7.21
N THR A 24 -61.32 -19.15 -7.03
CA THR A 24 -61.32 -19.85 -5.77
C THR A 24 -59.94 -19.73 -5.14
N ASN A 25 -59.88 -19.14 -3.95
CA ASN A 25 -58.76 -19.29 -3.02
C ASN A 25 -58.41 -20.77 -2.92
N GLN A 26 -57.33 -21.18 -3.56
CA GLN A 26 -56.67 -22.46 -3.32
C GLN A 26 -55.20 -22.15 -3.04
N ASP A 27 -54.91 -22.13 -1.73
CA ASP A 27 -53.67 -22.51 -1.05
C ASP A 27 -52.38 -21.72 -1.34
N LEU A 28 -52.17 -20.64 -0.57
CA LEU A 28 -50.82 -20.11 -0.29
C LEU A 28 -49.95 -21.20 0.37
N PRO A 29 -48.68 -21.42 -0.02
CA PRO A 29 -47.74 -22.09 0.87
C PRO A 29 -47.34 -21.14 1.99
N VAL A 30 -47.64 -21.56 3.21
CA VAL A 30 -47.70 -20.74 4.40
C VAL A 30 -46.37 -20.74 5.18
N ILE A 31 -45.32 -20.15 4.61
CA ILE A 31 -44.00 -20.05 5.24
C ILE A 31 -43.49 -18.62 5.21
N LYS A 32 -43.15 -18.07 6.39
CA LYS A 32 -42.57 -16.74 6.56
C LYS A 32 -41.22 -16.85 7.26
N CYS A 33 -40.20 -16.17 6.73
CA CYS A 33 -38.83 -16.18 7.25
C CYS A 33 -38.47 -14.79 7.77
N VAL A 34 -37.99 -14.72 9.01
CA VAL A 34 -37.85 -13.48 9.78
C VAL A 34 -36.48 -13.43 10.43
N LEU A 35 -35.86 -12.25 10.40
CA LEU A 35 -34.65 -11.92 11.13
C LEU A 35 -34.98 -11.02 12.32
N ILE A 36 -34.40 -11.31 13.47
CA ILE A 36 -34.49 -10.47 14.66
C ILE A 36 -33.08 -10.10 15.12
N ASN A 37 -32.78 -8.80 15.14
CA ASN A 37 -31.52 -8.26 15.63
C ASN A 37 -31.59 -7.95 17.13
N HIS A 38 -30.52 -8.28 17.86
CA HIS A 38 -30.38 -7.95 19.28
C HIS A 38 -29.30 -6.87 19.46
N LYS A 39 -29.64 -5.75 20.11
CA LYS A 39 -28.65 -4.72 20.48
C LYS A 39 -27.79 -5.16 21.66
N ASN A 40 -26.46 -5.00 21.54
CA ASN A 40 -25.54 -5.10 22.67
C ASN A 40 -25.55 -3.76 23.43
N ASN A 41 -26.26 -3.67 24.55
CA ASN A 41 -26.10 -2.56 25.49
C ASN A 41 -24.88 -2.82 26.38
N ASP A 42 -23.70 -2.32 25.97
CA ASP A 42 -22.58 -2.15 26.90
C ASP A 42 -22.64 -0.75 27.52
N SER A 43 -23.52 -0.60 28.53
CA SER A 43 -23.47 0.51 29.48
C SER A 43 -23.62 -0.04 30.91
N SER A 44 -22.49 -0.05 31.61
CA SER A 44 -22.23 -0.04 33.05
C SER A 44 -23.33 -0.48 34.08
N VAL A 45 -22.84 -1.26 35.06
CA VAL A 45 -23.41 -1.55 36.40
C VAL A 45 -24.38 -2.75 36.50
N GLY A 46 -23.78 -3.85 36.97
CA GLY A 46 -24.35 -5.04 37.61
C GLY A 46 -25.87 -5.18 37.75
N LYS A 47 -26.44 -6.07 36.93
CA LYS A 47 -27.33 -7.17 37.34
C LYS A 47 -27.47 -8.16 36.17
N SER A 48 -27.23 -9.44 36.45
CA SER A 48 -27.34 -10.52 35.48
C SER A 48 -28.79 -10.71 35.02
N SER A 49 -29.06 -10.56 33.73
CA SER A 49 -30.23 -11.12 33.05
C SER A 49 -29.73 -12.06 31.96
N SER A 50 -30.19 -13.32 31.96
CA SER A 50 -29.74 -14.39 31.05
C SER A 50 -30.49 -14.42 29.70
N TYR A 51 -31.17 -13.34 29.32
CA TYR A 51 -31.84 -13.23 28.02
C TYR A 51 -31.66 -11.82 27.42
N PRO A 52 -31.25 -11.70 26.14
CA PRO A 52 -31.23 -10.41 25.44
C PRO A 52 -32.67 -9.92 25.19
N THR A 53 -32.92 -8.64 25.48
CA THR A 53 -34.19 -7.95 25.22
C THR A 53 -34.25 -7.47 23.76
N VAL A 54 -35.30 -7.88 23.06
CA VAL A 54 -35.63 -7.50 21.67
C VAL A 54 -35.81 -5.97 21.60
N SER A 55 -35.06 -5.29 20.73
CA SER A 55 -35.10 -3.81 20.61
C SER A 55 -35.17 -3.26 19.18
N GLU A 56 -35.29 -4.12 18.17
CA GLU A 56 -35.59 -3.73 16.78
C GLU A 56 -36.79 -4.49 16.23
N SER A 57 -37.54 -3.85 15.32
CA SER A 57 -38.68 -4.46 14.64
C SER A 57 -38.21 -5.68 13.83
N PRO A 58 -38.92 -6.82 13.86
CA PRO A 58 -38.55 -8.00 13.08
C PRO A 58 -38.49 -7.69 11.58
N GLU A 59 -37.40 -8.07 10.93
CA GLU A 59 -37.20 -7.89 9.49
C GLU A 59 -37.75 -9.11 8.74
N ASP A 60 -38.59 -8.88 7.73
CA ASP A 60 -39.18 -9.94 6.90
C ASP A 60 -38.23 -10.27 5.75
N LEU A 61 -37.57 -11.43 5.82
CA LEU A 61 -36.62 -11.87 4.80
C LEU A 61 -37.30 -12.43 3.56
N GLY A 62 -38.60 -12.73 3.63
CA GLY A 62 -39.31 -13.51 2.62
C GLY A 62 -38.76 -14.95 2.51
N CYS A 63 -39.56 -15.86 1.95
CA CYS A 63 -39.11 -17.21 1.65
C CYS A 63 -39.68 -17.66 0.30
N ALA A 64 -38.84 -17.66 -0.73
CA ALA A 64 -39.25 -17.98 -2.10
C ALA A 64 -38.91 -19.43 -2.45
N LEU A 65 -39.82 -20.12 -3.13
CA LEU A 65 -39.58 -21.47 -3.63
C LEU A 65 -38.59 -21.40 -4.81
N ARG A 66 -37.50 -22.18 -4.77
CA ARG A 66 -36.51 -22.22 -5.86
C ARG A 66 -37.01 -23.10 -7.01
N PRO A 67 -37.26 -22.56 -8.23
CA PRO A 67 -37.82 -23.36 -9.32
C PRO A 67 -36.70 -23.99 -10.18
N ARG A 68 -35.97 -24.97 -9.63
CA ARG A 68 -35.26 -26.04 -10.39
C ARG A 68 -34.46 -26.94 -9.44
N SER A 69 -34.46 -28.25 -9.77
CA SER A 69 -33.74 -29.40 -9.18
C SER A 69 -34.32 -30.06 -7.91
N ALA A 70 -34.99 -31.21 -8.13
CA ALA A 70 -35.11 -32.40 -7.27
C ALA A 70 -35.53 -32.29 -5.78
N GLY A 71 -35.94 -31.13 -5.26
CA GLY A 71 -36.54 -30.99 -3.93
C GLY A 71 -37.14 -29.61 -3.69
N THR A 72 -38.22 -29.52 -2.91
CA THR A 72 -38.89 -28.26 -2.55
C THR A 72 -38.08 -27.52 -1.46
N VAL A 73 -37.04 -26.79 -1.88
CA VAL A 73 -36.24 -25.91 -1.01
C VAL A 73 -36.75 -24.47 -1.12
N TYR A 74 -37.01 -23.86 0.03
CA TYR A 74 -37.37 -22.46 0.20
C TYR A 74 -36.12 -21.67 0.59
N GLU A 75 -35.84 -20.58 -0.09
CA GLU A 75 -34.66 -19.75 0.14
C GLU A 75 -35.07 -18.39 0.70
N ALA A 76 -34.50 -18.03 1.85
CA ALA A 76 -34.66 -16.71 2.44
C ALA A 76 -33.69 -15.69 1.81
N ALA A 77 -34.00 -14.39 1.90
CA ALA A 77 -33.04 -13.36 1.52
C ALA A 77 -31.72 -13.52 2.31
N THR A 78 -30.60 -13.18 1.65
CA THR A 78 -29.27 -13.23 2.28
C THR A 78 -29.20 -12.27 3.47
N VAL A 79 -28.72 -12.77 4.60
CA VAL A 79 -28.62 -12.04 5.87
C VAL A 79 -27.20 -11.53 6.04
N GLU A 80 -27.03 -10.21 6.10
CA GLU A 80 -25.74 -9.57 6.40
C GLU A 80 -25.68 -9.15 7.88
N VAL A 81 -24.64 -9.59 8.60
CA VAL A 81 -24.50 -9.39 10.06
C VAL A 81 -23.12 -8.84 10.43
N ASP A 82 -23.07 -7.86 11.32
CA ASP A 82 -21.81 -7.32 11.87
C ASP A 82 -21.11 -8.32 12.81
N VAL A 83 -19.77 -8.24 12.91
CA VAL A 83 -18.99 -9.08 13.83
C VAL A 83 -19.40 -8.77 15.28
N LEU A 84 -19.58 -9.80 16.12
CA LEU A 84 -20.07 -9.72 17.51
C LEU A 84 -21.56 -9.34 17.70
N ALA A 85 -22.31 -9.08 16.64
CA ALA A 85 -23.75 -8.90 16.74
C ALA A 85 -24.43 -10.23 17.12
N SER A 86 -25.59 -10.16 17.79
CA SER A 86 -26.40 -11.33 18.11
C SER A 86 -27.70 -11.27 17.33
N ILE A 87 -28.06 -12.37 16.66
CA ILE A 87 -29.23 -12.44 15.78
C ILE A 87 -30.09 -13.65 16.10
N THR A 88 -31.34 -13.64 15.67
CA THR A 88 -32.23 -14.80 15.68
C THR A 88 -32.86 -15.00 14.32
N LEU A 89 -32.65 -16.18 13.74
CA LEU A 89 -33.33 -16.63 12.54
C LEU A 89 -34.63 -17.33 12.95
N GLN A 90 -35.76 -16.90 12.42
CA GLN A 90 -37.07 -17.43 12.77
C GLN A 90 -37.88 -17.79 11.53
N VAL A 91 -38.56 -18.93 11.57
CA VAL A 91 -39.49 -19.39 10.53
C VAL A 91 -40.86 -19.60 11.15
N LEU A 92 -41.89 -19.04 10.53
CA LEU A 92 -43.29 -19.27 10.86
C LEU A 92 -43.94 -20.12 9.77
N VAL A 93 -44.55 -21.23 10.16
CA VAL A 93 -45.23 -22.16 9.26
C VAL A 93 -46.67 -22.35 9.72
N SER A 94 -47.66 -22.11 8.85
CA SER A 94 -49.05 -22.47 9.19
C SER A 94 -49.40 -23.83 8.57
N THR A 95 -49.16 -24.89 9.33
CA THR A 95 -49.64 -26.23 9.01
C THR A 95 -50.38 -26.83 10.20
N PRO A 96 -51.47 -27.58 9.97
CA PRO A 96 -52.15 -28.31 11.03
C PRO A 96 -51.27 -29.47 11.52
N GLY A 97 -51.22 -29.69 12.83
CA GLY A 97 -50.56 -30.85 13.45
C GLY A 97 -49.22 -30.56 14.13
N ASN A 98 -48.65 -31.59 14.77
CA ASN A 98 -47.33 -31.51 15.40
C ASN A 98 -46.25 -31.41 14.33
N ILE A 99 -45.29 -30.51 14.54
CA ILE A 99 -44.18 -30.27 13.64
C ILE A 99 -42.90 -30.80 14.31
N SER A 100 -42.06 -31.50 13.56
CA SER A 100 -40.69 -31.81 13.96
C SER A 100 -39.72 -31.00 13.11
N CYS A 101 -38.58 -30.62 13.68
CA CYS A 101 -37.62 -29.78 12.97
C CYS A 101 -36.17 -30.07 13.32
N LEU A 102 -35.28 -29.86 12.35
CA LEU A 102 -33.85 -30.11 12.44
C LEU A 102 -33.07 -29.00 11.73
N TRP A 103 -32.20 -28.31 12.46
CA TRP A 103 -31.23 -27.39 11.90
C TRP A 103 -29.94 -28.11 11.51
N VAL A 104 -29.35 -27.73 10.38
CA VAL A 104 -28.08 -28.24 9.90
C VAL A 104 -27.19 -27.06 9.50
N PHE A 105 -25.98 -27.03 10.05
CA PHE A 105 -24.95 -26.05 9.70
C PHE A 105 -23.61 -26.78 9.55
N LYS A 106 -22.99 -26.67 8.37
CA LYS A 106 -21.75 -27.39 8.01
C LYS A 106 -21.91 -28.91 8.23
N HIS A 107 -21.18 -29.49 9.17
CA HIS A 107 -21.21 -30.93 9.49
C HIS A 107 -21.98 -31.24 10.79
N SER A 108 -22.66 -30.24 11.37
CA SER A 108 -23.37 -30.35 12.65
C SER A 108 -24.87 -30.24 12.45
N SER A 109 -25.63 -31.08 13.14
CA SER A 109 -27.10 -31.08 13.14
C SER A 109 -27.63 -30.86 14.56
N LEU A 110 -28.65 -30.01 14.72
CA LEU A 110 -29.26 -29.64 15.99
C LEU A 110 -30.79 -29.78 15.91
N ASN A 111 -31.38 -30.60 16.78
CA ASN A 111 -32.84 -30.71 16.92
C ASN A 111 -33.40 -29.39 17.46
N CYS A 112 -34.55 -28.95 16.94
CA CYS A 112 -35.26 -27.79 17.48
C CYS A 112 -36.57 -28.19 18.17
N GLN A 113 -37.00 -27.34 19.10
CA GLN A 113 -38.28 -27.43 19.77
C GLN A 113 -39.21 -26.35 19.19
N PRO A 114 -40.15 -26.71 18.31
CA PRO A 114 -41.12 -25.75 17.79
C PRO A 114 -42.10 -25.34 18.90
N HIS A 115 -42.54 -24.09 18.86
CA HIS A 115 -43.66 -23.61 19.67
C HIS A 115 -44.75 -23.05 18.76
N PHE A 116 -45.99 -23.01 19.22
CA PHE A 116 -47.09 -22.43 18.44
C PHE A 116 -47.38 -21.01 18.92
N ASP A 117 -47.54 -20.07 17.98
CA ASP A 117 -47.97 -18.71 18.30
C ASP A 117 -49.47 -18.63 18.64
N LEU A 118 -49.95 -17.44 19.03
CA LEU A 118 -51.37 -17.20 19.34
C LEU A 118 -52.31 -17.42 18.14
N GLN A 119 -51.76 -17.48 16.92
CA GLN A 119 -52.49 -17.75 15.68
C GLN A 119 -52.32 -19.23 15.24
N ASN A 120 -51.82 -20.08 16.14
CA ASN A 120 -51.57 -21.50 15.97
C ASN A 120 -50.61 -21.85 14.82
N ARG A 121 -49.67 -20.96 14.52
CA ARG A 121 -48.57 -21.20 13.57
C ARG A 121 -47.38 -21.80 14.27
N GLY A 122 -46.74 -22.79 13.66
CA GLY A 122 -45.49 -23.35 14.14
C GLY A 122 -44.36 -22.36 13.97
N VAL A 123 -43.71 -21.99 15.07
CA VAL A 123 -42.57 -21.08 15.11
C VAL A 123 -41.32 -21.86 15.47
N VAL A 124 -40.32 -21.80 14.59
CA VAL A 124 -39.02 -22.41 14.76
C VAL A 124 -37.96 -21.31 14.74
N SER A 125 -37.12 -21.25 15.78
CA SER A 125 -36.09 -20.22 15.91
C SER A 125 -34.70 -20.82 16.16
N MET A 126 -33.67 -20.14 15.67
CA MET A 126 -32.27 -20.37 16.01
C MET A 126 -31.63 -19.05 16.43
N VAL A 127 -31.07 -19.03 17.64
CA VAL A 127 -30.35 -17.86 18.18
C VAL A 127 -28.86 -18.05 17.94
N ILE A 128 -28.21 -17.03 17.36
CA ILE A 128 -26.76 -16.96 17.19
C ILE A 128 -26.26 -15.79 18.04
N LEU A 129 -25.55 -16.12 19.11
CA LEU A 129 -24.96 -15.12 20.01
C LEU A 129 -23.54 -14.80 19.55
N LYS A 130 -23.20 -13.50 19.50
CA LYS A 130 -21.87 -12.98 19.13
C LYS A 130 -21.31 -13.62 17.86
N MET A 131 -21.82 -13.19 16.73
CA MET A 131 -21.46 -13.71 15.41
C MET A 131 -19.93 -13.65 15.16
N THR A 132 -19.37 -14.79 14.74
CA THR A 132 -17.94 -14.93 14.36
C THR A 132 -17.80 -15.42 12.93
N GLU A 133 -16.62 -15.22 12.31
CA GLU A 133 -16.30 -15.74 10.96
C GLU A 133 -16.57 -17.24 10.81
N THR A 134 -16.37 -18.01 11.88
CA THR A 134 -16.62 -19.45 11.86
C THR A 134 -18.11 -19.82 11.83
N GLN A 135 -18.98 -18.91 12.23
CA GLN A 135 -20.44 -19.08 12.25
C GLN A 135 -21.10 -18.51 10.98
N ALA A 136 -20.36 -17.87 10.07
CA ALA A 136 -20.89 -17.48 8.76
C ALA A 136 -21.06 -18.69 7.83
N GLY A 137 -22.10 -18.65 6.98
CA GLY A 137 -22.37 -19.67 5.97
C GLY A 137 -23.85 -20.00 5.80
N GLU A 138 -24.10 -21.18 5.23
CA GLU A 138 -25.43 -21.68 4.92
C GLU A 138 -26.01 -22.49 6.09
N TYR A 139 -27.20 -22.07 6.54
CA TYR A 139 -27.99 -22.73 7.57
C TYR A 139 -29.24 -23.35 6.94
N LEU A 140 -29.36 -24.67 7.04
CA LEU A 140 -30.51 -25.42 6.55
C LEU A 140 -31.43 -25.76 7.70
N LEU A 141 -32.73 -25.60 7.48
CA LEU A 141 -33.78 -26.04 8.40
C LEU A 141 -34.70 -27.02 7.68
N PHE A 142 -34.76 -28.24 8.19
CA PHE A 142 -35.73 -29.24 7.78
C PHE A 142 -36.91 -29.21 8.73
N ILE A 143 -38.11 -29.07 8.19
CA ILE A 143 -39.37 -29.10 8.93
C ILE A 143 -40.19 -30.25 8.37
N GLN A 144 -40.62 -31.16 9.23
CA GLN A 144 -41.49 -32.27 8.87
C GLN A 144 -42.83 -32.09 9.60
N SER A 145 -43.90 -32.00 8.83
CA SER A 145 -45.28 -32.04 9.34
C SER A 145 -45.99 -33.29 8.82
N GLU A 146 -47.18 -33.57 9.34
CA GLU A 146 -48.01 -34.69 8.84
C GLU A 146 -48.42 -34.51 7.36
N ALA A 147 -48.47 -33.27 6.87
CA ALA A 147 -48.91 -32.95 5.52
C ALA A 147 -47.74 -32.88 4.51
N THR A 148 -46.62 -32.24 4.88
CA THR A 148 -45.52 -31.92 3.95
C THR A 148 -44.19 -31.71 4.65
N ASN A 149 -43.10 -32.02 3.96
CA ASN A 149 -41.74 -31.69 4.40
C ASN A 149 -41.26 -30.40 3.74
N TYR A 150 -40.75 -29.47 4.53
CA TYR A 150 -40.17 -28.22 4.06
C TYR A 150 -38.68 -28.20 4.35
N THR A 151 -37.91 -27.67 3.40
CA THR A 151 -36.49 -27.36 3.60
C THR A 151 -36.30 -25.87 3.39
N ILE A 152 -35.75 -25.17 4.37
CA ILE A 152 -35.51 -23.73 4.32
C ILE A 152 -33.99 -23.49 4.37
N LEU A 153 -33.49 -22.62 3.51
CA LEU A 153 -32.09 -22.20 3.46
C LEU A 153 -31.97 -20.73 3.86
N PHE A 154 -31.12 -20.47 4.87
CA PHE A 154 -30.64 -19.14 5.22
C PHE A 154 -29.16 -19.02 4.87
N THR A 155 -28.81 -17.98 4.12
CA THR A 155 -27.41 -17.63 3.83
C THR A 155 -27.03 -16.46 4.72
N VAL A 156 -26.12 -16.69 5.67
CA VAL A 156 -25.65 -15.67 6.61
C VAL A 156 -24.22 -15.28 6.27
N SER A 157 -24.02 -14.04 5.84
CA SER A 157 -22.71 -13.45 5.54
C SER A 157 -22.33 -12.41 6.59
N ILE A 158 -21.03 -12.29 6.85
CA ILE A 158 -20.52 -11.23 7.71
C ILE A 158 -20.27 -9.99 6.87
N ARG A 159 -20.78 -8.87 7.37
CA ARG A 159 -20.45 -7.56 6.82
C ARG A 159 -19.01 -7.23 7.20
N ASN A 160 -18.07 -7.44 6.28
CA ASN A 160 -16.68 -7.06 6.50
C ASN A 160 -16.54 -5.54 6.27
N THR A 161 -17.06 -4.75 7.20
CA THR A 161 -17.06 -3.27 7.17
C THR A 161 -16.38 -2.65 8.38
N LEU A 162 -15.37 -3.29 8.97
CA LEU A 162 -14.37 -2.51 9.70
C LEU A 162 -13.47 -1.86 8.64
N LEU A 163 -14.00 -0.81 7.99
CA LEU A 163 -13.22 0.07 7.15
C LEU A 163 -12.24 0.76 8.09
N TYR A 164 -11.03 0.20 8.17
CA TYR A 164 -9.93 0.74 8.95
C TYR A 164 -9.74 2.20 8.54
N THR A 165 -10.15 3.11 9.42
CA THR A 165 -10.21 4.54 9.13
C THR A 165 -9.71 5.31 10.35
N LEU A 166 -8.99 6.40 10.12
CA LEU A 166 -8.60 7.37 11.14
C LEU A 166 -9.08 8.75 10.68
N ARG A 167 -10.23 9.21 11.20
CA ARG A 167 -10.75 10.53 10.86
C ARG A 167 -10.03 11.60 11.68
N ARG A 168 -9.83 12.76 11.05
CA ARG A 168 -9.24 13.92 11.72
C ARG A 168 -10.07 14.32 12.94
N PRO A 169 -9.43 14.70 14.05
CA PRO A 169 -10.18 15.15 15.21
C PRO A 169 -11.00 16.40 14.92
N TYR A 170 -12.16 16.54 15.54
CA TYR A 170 -12.99 17.73 15.52
C TYR A 170 -13.35 18.15 16.94
N PHE A 171 -13.79 19.39 17.10
CA PHE A 171 -14.04 19.98 18.42
C PHE A 171 -15.54 20.08 18.71
N ARG A 172 -15.92 19.89 19.97
CA ARG A 172 -17.28 20.07 20.48
C ARG A 172 -17.26 20.79 21.82
N LYS A 173 -18.19 21.74 22.04
CA LYS A 173 -18.41 22.35 23.35
C LYS A 173 -19.03 21.33 24.31
N MET A 174 -18.53 21.25 25.53
CA MET A 174 -19.20 20.49 26.59
C MET A 174 -20.46 21.23 27.05
N GLU A 175 -21.57 20.52 27.24
CA GLU A 175 -22.86 21.17 27.59
C GLU A 175 -22.90 21.66 29.04
N ASN A 176 -22.17 21.00 29.95
CA ASN A 176 -22.23 21.25 31.39
C ASN A 176 -21.10 22.13 31.95
N GLN A 177 -20.09 22.45 31.14
CA GLN A 177 -18.90 23.22 31.53
C GLN A 177 -18.38 24.02 30.32
N ASP A 178 -17.68 25.14 30.54
CA ASP A 178 -17.03 25.91 29.48
C ASP A 178 -15.70 25.25 29.04
N ALA A 179 -15.80 23.97 28.65
CA ALA A 179 -14.69 23.12 28.24
C ALA A 179 -14.82 22.72 26.77
N LEU A 180 -13.67 22.46 26.13
CA LEU A 180 -13.60 21.98 24.75
C LEU A 180 -13.25 20.49 24.73
N VAL A 181 -14.04 19.70 24.03
CA VAL A 181 -13.80 18.26 23.84
C VAL A 181 -13.25 18.02 22.45
N CYS A 182 -12.18 17.22 22.37
CA CYS A 182 -11.67 16.72 21.11
C CYS A 182 -12.17 15.30 20.83
N ILE A 183 -12.77 15.11 19.66
CA ILE A 183 -13.37 13.84 19.24
C ILE A 183 -12.75 13.41 17.91
N SER A 184 -12.32 12.15 17.80
CA SER A 184 -11.85 11.55 16.55
C SER A 184 -12.51 10.18 16.40
N GLU A 185 -13.12 9.96 15.25
CA GLU A 185 -13.75 8.68 14.89
C GLU A 185 -12.72 7.82 14.16
N SER A 186 -12.35 6.67 14.73
CA SER A 186 -11.44 5.74 14.05
C SER A 186 -11.70 4.28 14.44
N VAL A 187 -11.31 3.40 13.53
CA VAL A 187 -11.31 1.95 13.71
C VAL A 187 -9.91 1.43 13.34
N PRO A 188 -9.09 0.95 14.30
CA PRO A 188 -9.33 0.85 15.74
C PRO A 188 -9.43 2.21 16.43
N GLU A 189 -10.01 2.27 17.63
CA GLU A 189 -10.14 3.53 18.41
C GLU A 189 -8.79 4.24 18.59
N PRO A 190 -8.74 5.58 18.54
CA PRO A 190 -7.50 6.31 18.63
C PRO A 190 -7.23 6.79 20.05
N ILE A 191 -5.95 6.91 20.37
CA ILE A 191 -5.49 7.71 21.50
C ILE A 191 -5.59 9.18 21.09
N VAL A 192 -6.36 9.96 21.84
CA VAL A 192 -6.55 11.40 21.59
C VAL A 192 -5.70 12.18 22.59
N GLU A 193 -4.87 13.09 22.08
CA GLU A 193 -3.96 13.93 22.85
C GLU A 193 -4.08 15.41 22.45
N TRP A 194 -4.00 16.31 23.43
CA TRP A 194 -3.79 17.73 23.19
C TRP A 194 -2.31 18.06 23.20
N VAL A 195 -1.89 18.87 22.25
CA VAL A 195 -0.51 19.30 22.04
C VAL A 195 -0.45 20.81 22.09
N PHE A 196 0.37 21.33 23.00
CA PHE A 196 0.61 22.75 23.20
C PHE A 196 2.03 23.10 22.77
N CYS A 197 2.19 24.21 22.05
CA CYS A 197 3.51 24.76 21.76
C CYS A 197 3.55 26.23 22.17
N ASP A 198 4.49 26.56 23.07
CA ASP A 198 4.61 27.91 23.64
C ASP A 198 5.60 28.82 22.87
N SER A 199 6.38 28.29 21.92
CA SER A 199 7.31 29.08 21.11
C SER A 199 6.69 29.56 19.79
N GLN A 200 6.85 30.85 19.46
CA GLN A 200 6.55 31.37 18.13
C GLN A 200 7.67 30.97 17.15
N GLY A 201 7.36 30.18 16.11
CA GLY A 201 8.28 29.87 14.99
C GLY A 201 8.64 28.39 14.79
N GLU A 202 9.66 28.12 13.94
CA GLU A 202 10.17 26.78 13.53
C GLU A 202 10.61 25.86 14.69
N SER A 203 10.63 26.35 15.93
CA SER A 203 10.91 25.62 17.16
C SER A 203 9.82 24.59 17.55
N CYS A 204 8.65 24.61 16.89
CA CYS A 204 7.53 23.69 17.13
C CYS A 204 7.61 22.37 16.34
N LYS A 205 8.82 21.81 16.16
CA LYS A 205 9.00 20.44 15.67
C LYS A 205 8.66 19.44 16.79
N GLU A 206 8.09 18.29 16.43
CA GLU A 206 7.41 17.37 17.37
C GLU A 206 8.28 16.80 18.51
N GLU A 207 9.60 16.90 18.38
CA GLU A 207 10.61 16.45 19.34
C GLU A 207 11.23 17.59 20.16
N SER A 208 10.73 18.81 20.01
CA SER A 208 11.24 19.97 20.75
C SER A 208 10.81 19.92 22.22
N PRO A 209 11.71 20.22 23.18
CA PRO A 209 11.38 20.27 24.60
C PRO A 209 10.36 21.36 24.98
N ALA A 210 9.98 22.22 24.03
CA ALA A 210 8.96 23.26 24.19
C ALA A 210 7.51 22.76 23.93
N VAL A 211 7.32 21.46 23.65
CA VAL A 211 6.01 20.86 23.36
C VAL A 211 5.47 20.14 24.59
N VAL A 212 4.31 20.57 25.10
CA VAL A 212 3.60 19.89 26.20
C VAL A 212 2.48 19.04 25.61
N LYS A 213 2.38 17.78 26.02
CA LYS A 213 1.33 16.84 25.59
C LYS A 213 0.47 16.45 26.79
N ARG A 214 -0.85 16.39 26.60
CA ARG A 214 -1.82 15.89 27.59
C ARG A 214 -2.74 14.88 26.92
N GLU A 215 -2.74 13.64 27.41
CA GLU A 215 -3.60 12.54 26.91
C GLU A 215 -4.99 12.61 27.56
N GLU A 216 -5.68 13.73 27.35
CA GLU A 216 -7.02 14.00 27.88
C GLU A 216 -7.96 14.30 26.70
N LYS A 217 -9.18 13.74 26.70
CA LYS A 217 -10.17 14.04 25.65
C LYS A 217 -10.82 15.42 25.84
N VAL A 218 -10.89 15.88 27.09
CA VAL A 218 -11.50 17.14 27.50
C VAL A 218 -10.39 18.11 27.91
N LEU A 219 -10.51 19.37 27.53
CA LEU A 219 -9.54 20.39 27.89
C LEU A 219 -10.22 21.62 28.51
N ASP A 220 -9.80 21.93 29.74
CA ASP A 220 -10.28 23.07 30.53
C ASP A 220 -9.31 24.26 30.51
N GLU A 221 -8.03 24.03 30.14
CA GLU A 221 -6.96 25.04 30.13
C GLU A 221 -6.55 25.45 28.71
N LEU A 222 -7.37 26.25 28.02
CA LEU A 222 -7.17 26.65 26.62
C LEU A 222 -6.32 27.91 26.43
N PHE A 223 -5.36 28.20 27.33
CA PHE A 223 -4.64 29.49 27.37
C PHE A 223 -3.31 29.54 26.59
N GLY A 224 -2.83 28.41 26.08
CA GLY A 224 -1.60 28.32 25.25
C GLY A 224 -1.71 29.07 23.90
N THR A 225 -0.58 29.33 23.24
CA THR A 225 -0.54 30.06 21.95
C THR A 225 -0.88 29.15 20.77
N ASP A 226 -0.20 28.02 20.61
CA ASP A 226 -0.52 27.02 19.58
C ASP A 226 -1.14 25.77 20.22
N ILE A 227 -2.39 25.47 19.88
CA ILE A 227 -3.13 24.32 20.42
C ILE A 227 -3.56 23.42 19.27
N ARG A 228 -3.19 22.15 19.35
CA ARG A 228 -3.56 21.10 18.39
C ARG A 228 -4.13 19.92 19.15
N CYS A 229 -5.15 19.28 18.58
CA CYS A 229 -5.57 17.96 19.03
C CYS A 229 -5.12 16.93 18.00
N CYS A 230 -4.55 15.83 18.46
CA CYS A 230 -4.09 14.73 17.63
C CYS A 230 -4.76 13.42 18.06
N ALA A 231 -5.14 12.61 17.09
CA ALA A 231 -5.60 11.25 17.28
C ALA A 231 -4.56 10.29 16.68
N ARG A 232 -4.16 9.27 17.43
CA ARG A 232 -3.15 8.28 17.02
C ARG A 232 -3.68 6.87 17.21
N ASN A 233 -3.59 6.05 16.18
CA ASN A 233 -3.84 4.62 16.25
C ASN A 233 -2.84 3.85 15.36
N GLU A 234 -3.10 2.58 15.11
CA GLU A 234 -2.25 1.73 14.25
C GLU A 234 -2.15 2.21 12.79
N LEU A 235 -3.10 3.03 12.32
CA LEU A 235 -3.09 3.60 10.96
C LEU A 235 -2.21 4.85 10.85
N GLY A 236 -1.88 5.48 11.97
CA GLY A 236 -1.03 6.67 12.00
C GLY A 236 -1.52 7.71 12.98
N ARG A 237 -1.24 8.99 12.67
CA ARG A 237 -1.57 10.15 13.52
C ARG A 237 -2.21 11.24 12.67
N ALA A 238 -3.38 11.70 13.08
CA ALA A 238 -4.10 12.79 12.43
C ALA A 238 -4.30 13.93 13.44
N CYS A 239 -3.96 15.16 13.06
CA CYS A 239 -4.05 16.31 13.94
C CYS A 239 -4.93 17.42 13.34
N THR A 240 -5.68 18.09 14.21
CA THR A 240 -6.47 19.28 13.90
C THR A 240 -6.01 20.43 14.79
N LYS A 241 -5.61 21.54 14.15
CA LYS A 241 -5.18 22.75 14.84
C LYS A 241 -6.38 23.63 15.17
N LEU A 242 -6.44 24.11 16.40
CA LEU A 242 -7.45 25.08 16.81
C LEU A 242 -7.06 26.46 16.26
N PHE A 243 -7.83 26.93 15.29
CA PHE A 243 -7.54 28.21 14.63
C PHE A 243 -7.65 29.35 15.64
N THR A 244 -6.59 30.15 15.77
CA THR A 244 -6.46 31.17 16.81
C THR A 244 -6.13 32.52 16.20
N ILE A 245 -6.90 33.55 16.58
CA ILE A 245 -6.59 34.95 16.38
C ILE A 245 -6.07 35.50 17.71
N ASP A 246 -4.80 35.91 17.76
CA ASP A 246 -4.19 36.49 18.96
C ASP A 246 -4.00 38.00 18.78
N LEU A 247 -4.87 38.79 19.42
CA LEU A 247 -4.89 40.25 19.27
C LEU A 247 -3.67 40.94 19.90
N ASN A 248 -2.84 40.20 20.63
CA ASN A 248 -1.58 40.70 21.18
C ASN A 248 -0.42 40.62 20.18
N GLN A 249 -0.55 39.78 19.16
CA GLN A 249 0.47 39.64 18.13
C GLN A 249 0.29 40.71 17.06
N THR A 250 1.39 41.12 16.43
CA THR A 250 1.32 42.04 15.28
C THR A 250 0.46 41.41 14.18
N PRO A 251 -0.44 42.19 13.55
CA PRO A 251 -1.27 41.68 12.46
C PRO A 251 -0.40 41.02 11.39
N GLN A 252 -0.78 39.82 10.96
CA GLN A 252 -0.10 39.15 9.85
C GLN A 252 -0.23 40.01 8.58
N THR A 253 0.82 40.05 7.78
CA THR A 253 0.85 40.80 6.51
C THR A 253 -0.15 40.24 5.49
N THR A 254 -0.52 38.96 5.63
CA THR A 254 -1.56 38.31 4.84
C THR A 254 -2.78 38.01 5.70
N LEU A 255 -3.97 38.21 5.12
CA LEU A 255 -5.21 37.88 5.82
C LEU A 255 -5.35 36.35 5.94
N PRO A 256 -5.50 35.81 7.16
CA PRO A 256 -5.69 34.37 7.35
C PRO A 256 -6.94 33.86 6.64
N GLN A 257 -6.82 32.72 5.96
CA GLN A 257 -7.95 32.04 5.32
C GLN A 257 -8.15 30.65 5.93
N LEU A 258 -9.40 30.36 6.29
CA LEU A 258 -9.84 29.07 6.79
C LEU A 258 -10.79 28.42 5.78
N PHE A 259 -10.53 27.17 5.43
CA PHE A 259 -11.39 26.38 4.55
C PHE A 259 -12.07 25.28 5.35
N LEU A 260 -13.34 25.03 5.07
CA LEU A 260 -14.17 23.97 5.67
C LEU A 260 -15.11 23.40 4.62
N LYS A 261 -15.51 22.13 4.75
CA LYS A 261 -16.59 21.55 3.93
C LYS A 261 -17.96 21.76 4.58
N VAL A 262 -19.01 21.79 3.76
CA VAL A 262 -20.40 21.81 4.26
C VAL A 262 -20.62 20.65 5.22
N GLY A 263 -21.17 20.93 6.39
CA GLY A 263 -21.40 19.96 7.46
C GLY A 263 -20.27 19.84 8.49
N GLU A 264 -19.08 20.38 8.22
CA GLU A 264 -17.99 20.36 9.20
C GLU A 264 -18.19 21.41 10.31
N PRO A 265 -17.64 21.17 11.52
CA PRO A 265 -17.74 22.14 12.61
C PRO A 265 -16.70 23.27 12.47
N LEU A 266 -17.15 24.53 12.49
CA LEU A 266 -16.28 25.70 12.56
C LEU A 266 -15.90 26.00 14.01
N TRP A 267 -14.62 26.27 14.22
CA TRP A 267 -14.06 26.69 15.52
C TRP A 267 -12.98 27.75 15.35
N ILE A 268 -13.22 28.93 15.93
CA ILE A 268 -12.29 30.07 15.90
C ILE A 268 -12.10 30.55 17.33
N ARG A 269 -10.86 30.58 17.80
CA ARG A 269 -10.48 31.07 19.13
C ARG A 269 -9.91 32.48 19.00
N CYS A 270 -10.54 33.48 19.61
CA CYS A 270 -9.93 34.80 19.77
C CYS A 270 -9.32 34.96 21.16
N LYS A 271 -8.05 35.31 21.24
CA LYS A 271 -7.30 35.49 22.49
C LYS A 271 -6.82 36.93 22.58
N ALA A 272 -6.94 37.52 23.76
CA ALA A 272 -6.33 38.79 24.10
C ALA A 272 -5.84 38.80 25.56
N VAL A 273 -4.71 39.46 25.80
CA VAL A 273 -4.08 39.56 27.12
C VAL A 273 -3.82 41.02 27.44
N HIS A 274 -4.37 41.50 28.54
CA HIS A 274 -4.24 42.89 28.96
C HIS A 274 -3.88 42.97 30.45
N VAL A 275 -3.26 44.09 30.87
CA VAL A 275 -2.81 44.27 32.26
C VAL A 275 -3.98 44.29 33.24
N ASN A 276 -5.10 44.91 32.86
CA ASN A 276 -6.32 45.02 33.66
C ASN A 276 -7.45 44.15 33.10
N HIS A 277 -8.37 43.69 33.97
CA HIS A 277 -9.55 42.88 33.60
C HIS A 277 -10.66 43.65 32.85
N GLY A 278 -10.62 44.98 32.86
CA GLY A 278 -11.62 45.89 32.29
C GLY A 278 -11.53 46.07 30.77
N PHE A 279 -11.44 44.98 30.02
CA PHE A 279 -11.54 44.95 28.56
C PHE A 279 -12.50 43.83 28.15
N GLY A 280 -13.08 43.92 26.95
CA GLY A 280 -13.98 42.89 26.42
C GLY A 280 -13.50 42.40 25.05
N LEU A 281 -14.04 41.27 24.61
CA LEU A 281 -13.93 40.80 23.23
C LEU A 281 -15.32 40.70 22.60
N THR A 282 -15.36 40.92 21.30
CA THR A 282 -16.58 40.85 20.49
C THR A 282 -16.27 40.21 19.15
N TRP A 283 -17.28 39.54 18.60
CA TRP A 283 -17.21 38.79 17.35
C TRP A 283 -18.23 39.33 16.35
N GLU A 284 -17.77 39.59 15.13
CA GLU A 284 -18.60 40.06 14.04
C GLU A 284 -18.37 39.20 12.79
N LEU A 285 -19.45 38.87 12.08
CA LEU A 285 -19.46 38.23 10.78
C LEU A 285 -19.98 39.23 9.75
N GLU A 286 -19.16 39.63 8.78
CA GLU A 286 -19.55 40.63 7.74
C GLU A 286 -20.16 41.91 8.35
N ASN A 287 -19.54 42.42 9.43
CA ASN A 287 -20.00 43.57 10.22
C ASN A 287 -21.37 43.39 10.92
N LYS A 288 -21.83 42.15 11.10
CA LYS A 288 -23.01 41.80 11.91
C LYS A 288 -22.58 41.03 13.14
N ALA A 289 -23.23 41.30 14.27
CA ALA A 289 -23.00 40.53 15.49
C ALA A 289 -23.33 39.04 15.27
N LEU A 290 -22.50 38.15 15.83
CA LEU A 290 -22.75 36.71 15.83
C LEU A 290 -23.98 36.38 16.70
N LYS A 291 -24.69 35.30 16.34
CA LYS A 291 -25.94 34.91 17.00
C LYS A 291 -25.68 34.42 18.43
N GLU A 292 -26.64 34.63 19.31
CA GLU A 292 -26.59 34.09 20.67
C GLU A 292 -26.55 32.56 20.62
N GLY A 293 -25.58 31.94 21.30
CA GLY A 293 -25.32 30.49 21.25
C GLY A 293 -24.27 30.02 20.22
N SER A 294 -23.73 30.92 19.38
CA SER A 294 -22.61 30.59 18.46
C SER A 294 -21.24 31.05 18.98
N TYR A 295 -21.16 31.44 20.25
CA TYR A 295 -19.91 31.84 20.90
C TYR A 295 -19.96 31.55 22.42
N PHE A 296 -18.79 31.46 23.06
CA PHE A 296 -18.67 31.46 24.52
C PHE A 296 -17.33 32.03 24.98
N GLU A 297 -17.29 32.56 26.20
CA GLU A 297 -16.13 33.24 26.77
C GLU A 297 -15.48 32.42 27.89
N MET A 298 -14.16 32.48 27.97
CA MET A 298 -13.36 32.01 29.10
C MET A 298 -12.39 33.12 29.52
N SER A 299 -12.06 33.18 30.82
CA SER A 299 -11.04 34.11 31.29
C SER A 299 -10.23 33.54 32.46
N THR A 300 -8.97 33.94 32.56
CA THR A 300 -8.10 33.57 33.67
C THR A 300 -7.06 34.66 33.94
N TYR A 301 -6.41 34.57 35.10
CA TYR A 301 -5.24 35.39 35.42
C TYR A 301 -3.96 34.62 35.09
N SER A 302 -3.05 35.29 34.38
CA SER A 302 -1.67 34.83 34.24
C SER A 302 -0.90 35.05 35.55
N ALA A 303 0.27 34.42 35.67
CA ALA A 303 1.14 34.50 36.86
C ALA A 303 1.46 35.94 37.29
N ASN A 304 1.54 36.88 36.32
CA ASN A 304 1.85 38.29 36.55
C ASN A 304 0.60 39.15 36.83
N ARG A 305 -0.54 38.56 37.19
CA ARG A 305 -1.86 39.21 37.33
C ARG A 305 -2.39 39.89 36.06
N THR A 306 -1.78 39.64 34.90
CA THR A 306 -2.39 40.03 33.62
C THR A 306 -3.60 39.16 33.36
N MET A 307 -4.64 39.75 32.78
CA MET A 307 -5.91 39.08 32.56
C MET A 307 -5.98 38.61 31.11
N ILE A 308 -6.24 37.31 30.94
CA ILE A 308 -6.37 36.65 29.64
C ILE A 308 -7.86 36.40 29.42
N ARG A 309 -8.39 36.86 28.28
CA ARG A 309 -9.73 36.51 27.81
C ARG A 309 -9.65 35.75 26.52
N ILE A 310 -10.54 34.79 26.40
CA ILE A 310 -10.69 33.97 25.20
C ILE A 310 -12.17 33.97 24.83
N LEU A 311 -12.47 34.36 23.60
CA LEU A 311 -13.81 34.32 23.05
C LEU A 311 -13.83 33.38 21.85
N PHE A 312 -14.54 32.27 21.97
CA PHE A 312 -14.70 31.29 20.90
C PHE A 312 -15.89 31.64 20.03
N ALA A 313 -15.75 31.55 18.72
CA ALA A 313 -16.86 31.47 17.78
C ALA A 313 -16.91 30.05 17.20
N PHE A 314 -18.10 29.44 17.15
CA PHE A 314 -18.27 28.10 16.63
C PHE A 314 -19.61 27.90 15.91
N VAL A 315 -19.62 26.95 14.99
CA VAL A 315 -20.82 26.47 14.28
C VAL A 315 -20.73 24.96 14.22
N SER A 316 -21.74 24.24 14.73
CA SER A 316 -21.70 22.77 14.82
C SER A 316 -21.66 22.06 13.47
N SER A 317 -22.31 22.65 12.47
CA SER A 317 -22.37 22.14 11.10
C SER A 317 -22.51 23.33 10.16
N VAL A 318 -21.43 23.70 9.47
CA VAL A 318 -21.43 24.88 8.60
C VAL A 318 -22.27 24.68 7.35
N GLY A 319 -23.01 25.72 6.97
CA GLY A 319 -23.66 25.85 5.68
C GLY A 319 -22.98 26.90 4.80
N ARG A 320 -23.41 27.02 3.54
CA ARG A 320 -22.87 28.03 2.61
C ARG A 320 -23.00 29.48 3.14
N ASN A 321 -24.04 29.73 3.95
CA ASN A 321 -24.34 31.06 4.51
C ASN A 321 -23.40 31.47 5.66
N ASP A 322 -22.58 30.55 6.17
CA ASP A 322 -21.60 30.85 7.23
C ASP A 322 -20.25 31.33 6.65
N THR A 323 -20.19 31.55 5.34
CA THR A 323 -19.00 32.07 4.65
C THR A 323 -18.89 33.57 4.89
N GLY A 324 -17.69 34.04 5.21
CA GLY A 324 -17.44 35.48 5.32
C GLY A 324 -16.24 35.86 6.18
N TYR A 325 -16.08 37.16 6.39
CA TYR A 325 -15.08 37.73 7.28
C TYR A 325 -15.52 37.66 8.73
N TYR A 326 -14.81 36.86 9.52
CA TYR A 326 -14.95 36.80 10.97
C TYR A 326 -13.94 37.76 11.59
N THR A 327 -14.42 38.81 12.24
CA THR A 327 -13.61 39.84 12.89
C THR A 327 -13.72 39.73 14.40
N CYS A 328 -12.58 39.57 15.06
CA CYS A 328 -12.48 39.69 16.49
C CYS A 328 -12.01 41.09 16.86
N SER A 329 -12.79 41.76 17.71
CA SER A 329 -12.52 43.11 18.18
C SER A 329 -12.39 43.14 19.69
N SER A 330 -11.64 44.12 20.20
CA SER A 330 -11.46 44.34 21.63
C SER A 330 -11.40 45.83 21.95
N SER A 331 -11.84 46.22 23.14
CA SER A 331 -11.77 47.61 23.60
C SER A 331 -10.36 48.13 23.90
N LYS A 332 -9.37 47.23 23.96
CA LYS A 332 -7.96 47.55 24.28
C LYS A 332 -6.94 47.02 23.26
N HIS A 333 -7.38 46.32 22.22
CA HIS A 333 -6.50 45.74 21.20
C HIS A 333 -7.01 46.06 19.79
N PRO A 334 -6.12 46.13 18.77
CA PRO A 334 -6.55 46.30 17.39
C PRO A 334 -7.38 45.09 16.95
N SER A 335 -8.42 45.33 16.15
CA SER A 335 -9.27 44.27 15.62
C SER A 335 -8.52 43.50 14.54
N GLN A 336 -8.72 42.18 14.50
CA GLN A 336 -8.14 41.30 13.50
C GLN A 336 -9.23 40.41 12.90
N SER A 337 -9.08 40.07 11.63
CA SER A 337 -10.08 39.31 10.88
C SER A 337 -9.46 38.08 10.22
N ALA A 338 -10.30 37.07 9.98
CA ALA A 338 -9.98 35.91 9.15
C ALA A 338 -11.14 35.64 8.20
N LEU A 339 -10.81 35.23 6.97
CA LEU A 339 -11.82 34.84 5.98
C LEU A 339 -12.11 33.34 6.11
N VAL A 340 -13.36 32.99 6.38
CA VAL A 340 -13.84 31.61 6.39
C VAL A 340 -14.54 31.33 5.06
N THR A 341 -14.09 30.29 4.36
CA THR A 341 -14.63 29.86 3.06
C THR A 341 -15.18 28.44 3.17
N ILE A 342 -16.49 28.27 2.98
CA ILE A 342 -17.12 26.96 2.97
C ILE A 342 -17.15 26.39 1.56
N LEU A 343 -16.72 25.15 1.42
CA LEU A 343 -16.57 24.42 0.16
C LEU A 343 -17.53 23.22 0.12
N GLU A 344 -17.94 22.83 -1.08
CA GLU A 344 -18.74 21.60 -1.25
C GLU A 344 -17.87 20.36 -1.35
N LYS A 345 -16.68 20.53 -1.93
CA LYS A 345 -15.69 19.49 -2.18
C LYS A 345 -14.30 20.05 -1.92
N GLY A 346 -13.37 19.18 -1.54
CA GLY A 346 -11.96 19.53 -1.47
C GLY A 346 -11.36 19.92 -2.82
N PHE A 347 -10.18 20.51 -2.77
CA PHE A 347 -9.42 20.96 -3.94
C PHE A 347 -7.91 20.81 -3.73
N ILE A 348 -7.17 20.72 -4.83
CA ILE A 348 -5.72 20.83 -4.87
C ILE A 348 -5.35 21.81 -5.99
N ASN A 349 -4.87 22.99 -5.62
CA ASN A 349 -4.43 24.03 -6.56
C ASN A 349 -2.90 24.09 -6.58
N ALA A 350 -2.32 23.68 -7.70
CA ALA A 350 -0.89 23.72 -7.95
C ALA A 350 -0.62 24.01 -9.42
N THR A 351 0.57 24.51 -9.76
CA THR A 351 0.98 24.69 -11.15
C THR A 351 1.25 23.33 -11.80
N ASN A 352 0.45 22.96 -12.79
CA ASN A 352 0.53 21.68 -13.50
C ASN A 352 1.41 21.72 -14.76
N SER A 353 2.36 22.66 -14.85
CA SER A 353 3.33 22.67 -15.95
C SER A 353 4.36 21.58 -15.71
N SER A 354 4.61 20.73 -16.71
CA SER A 354 5.80 19.86 -16.70
C SER A 354 7.05 20.75 -16.70
N GLU A 355 7.98 20.47 -15.79
CA GLU A 355 9.19 21.25 -15.63
C GLU A 355 10.42 20.39 -15.95
N ASP A 356 11.22 20.88 -16.89
CA ASP A 356 12.47 20.25 -17.28
C ASP A 356 13.65 20.97 -16.64
N TYR A 357 14.48 20.22 -15.92
CA TYR A 357 15.66 20.73 -15.21
C TYR A 357 16.94 20.13 -15.78
N GLU A 358 17.97 20.97 -15.87
CA GLU A 358 19.34 20.56 -16.22
C GLU A 358 20.29 21.00 -15.12
N ILE A 359 21.00 20.04 -14.50
CA ILE A 359 21.94 20.31 -13.41
C ILE A 359 23.34 19.80 -13.75
N ASP A 360 24.36 20.39 -13.13
CA ASP A 360 25.71 19.85 -13.19
C ASP A 360 25.89 18.65 -12.24
N GLN A 361 26.86 17.78 -12.52
CA GLN A 361 27.12 16.56 -11.74
C GLN A 361 27.44 16.82 -10.25
N TYR A 362 27.83 18.05 -9.90
CA TYR A 362 28.21 18.45 -8.53
C TYR A 362 27.27 19.49 -7.92
N GLU A 363 26.18 19.83 -8.61
CA GLU A 363 25.20 20.77 -8.11
C GLU A 363 24.27 20.09 -7.09
N GLU A 364 24.03 20.75 -5.98
CA GLU A 364 23.00 20.35 -5.02
C GLU A 364 21.66 20.95 -5.46
N PHE A 365 20.68 20.10 -5.72
CA PHE A 365 19.39 20.49 -6.26
C PHE A 365 18.25 19.77 -5.53
N CYS A 366 17.08 20.42 -5.45
CA CYS A 366 15.87 19.80 -4.95
C CYS A 366 14.69 20.20 -5.83
N PHE A 367 13.86 19.23 -6.21
CA PHE A 367 12.56 19.54 -6.76
C PHE A 367 11.68 20.20 -5.71
N SER A 368 10.79 21.08 -6.15
CA SER A 368 9.83 21.70 -5.25
C SER A 368 8.47 21.87 -5.91
N VAL A 369 7.41 21.58 -5.16
CA VAL A 369 6.03 21.79 -5.58
C VAL A 369 5.38 22.70 -4.57
N ARG A 370 4.93 23.86 -5.01
CA ARG A 370 4.12 24.79 -4.21
C ARG A 370 2.65 24.62 -4.57
N PHE A 371 1.81 24.40 -3.57
CA PHE A 371 0.39 24.09 -3.76
C PHE A 371 -0.46 24.64 -2.61
N LYS A 372 -1.75 24.83 -2.86
CA LYS A 372 -2.76 25.16 -1.85
C LYS A 372 -3.86 24.12 -1.96
N ALA A 373 -4.15 23.42 -0.87
CA ALA A 373 -5.09 22.30 -0.89
C ALA A 373 -5.90 22.24 0.40
N TYR A 374 -7.13 21.75 0.27
CA TYR A 374 -8.00 21.45 1.40
C TYR A 374 -8.93 20.27 1.03
N PRO A 375 -9.13 19.27 1.91
CA PRO A 375 -8.39 18.99 3.13
C PRO A 375 -6.89 18.75 2.86
N GLN A 376 -6.08 18.64 3.93
CA GLN A 376 -4.65 18.35 3.76
C GLN A 376 -4.45 17.02 3.02
N ILE A 377 -3.54 17.05 2.07
CA ILE A 377 -3.28 15.97 1.12
C ILE A 377 -2.36 14.88 1.70
N THR A 378 -2.46 13.68 1.14
CA THR A 378 -1.38 12.69 1.12
C THR A 378 -0.54 12.93 -0.14
N CYS A 379 0.78 12.78 -0.06
CA CYS A 379 1.61 12.87 -1.26
C CYS A 379 2.77 11.88 -1.27
N THR A 380 3.26 11.60 -2.47
CA THR A 380 4.39 10.72 -2.75
C THR A 380 5.21 11.24 -3.92
N TRP A 381 6.51 11.00 -3.86
CA TRP A 381 7.44 11.21 -4.96
C TRP A 381 7.76 9.86 -5.58
N THR A 382 7.55 9.70 -6.88
CA THR A 382 7.80 8.44 -7.58
C THR A 382 8.88 8.62 -8.65
N PHE A 383 9.83 7.69 -8.69
CA PHE A 383 10.91 7.64 -9.67
C PHE A 383 11.23 6.19 -10.03
N SER A 384 11.24 5.86 -11.33
CA SER A 384 11.56 4.51 -11.83
C SER A 384 10.80 3.39 -11.08
N GLN A 385 9.49 3.59 -10.91
CA GLN A 385 8.57 2.69 -10.18
C GLN A 385 8.84 2.53 -8.67
N ARG A 386 9.69 3.37 -8.07
CA ARG A 386 9.88 3.43 -6.62
C ARG A 386 9.22 4.69 -6.06
N SER A 387 8.48 4.53 -4.97
CA SER A 387 7.79 5.65 -4.30
C SER A 387 8.49 6.02 -2.99
N PHE A 388 8.59 7.31 -2.74
CA PHE A 388 9.19 7.94 -1.58
C PHE A 388 8.14 8.83 -0.91
N PRO A 389 8.02 8.81 0.43
CA PRO A 389 7.09 9.70 1.13
C PRO A 389 7.52 11.16 0.94
N CYS A 390 6.54 12.06 0.84
CA CYS A 390 6.79 13.50 0.78
C CYS A 390 6.80 14.12 2.19
N GLU A 391 7.59 15.16 2.37
CA GLU A 391 7.42 16.08 3.50
C GLU A 391 6.68 17.34 3.01
N GLN A 392 5.79 17.86 3.86
CA GLN A 392 4.99 19.05 3.59
C GLN A 392 5.33 20.12 4.62
N SER A 393 5.77 21.29 4.17
CA SER A 393 5.94 22.45 5.03
C SER A 393 4.94 23.55 4.64
N ARG A 394 4.32 24.17 5.65
CA ARG A 394 3.38 25.28 5.45
C ARG A 394 4.15 26.60 5.38
N LEU A 395 3.86 27.40 4.36
CA LEU A 395 4.40 28.75 4.18
C LEU A 395 3.48 29.79 4.85
N GLU A 396 4.03 30.95 5.17
CA GLU A 396 3.31 32.04 5.86
C GLU A 396 2.17 32.64 5.02
N ASP A 397 2.24 32.53 3.69
CA ASP A 397 1.24 33.03 2.76
C ASP A 397 0.05 32.07 2.51
N GLY A 398 -0.04 31.00 3.31
CA GLY A 398 -1.13 30.02 3.25
C GLY A 398 -0.97 28.93 2.18
N TYR A 399 0.15 28.93 1.44
CA TYR A 399 0.53 27.80 0.59
C TYR A 399 1.29 26.74 1.39
N SER A 400 1.38 25.54 0.84
CA SER A 400 2.27 24.48 1.30
C SER A 400 3.31 24.21 0.21
N ILE A 401 4.49 23.74 0.62
CA ILE A 401 5.56 23.34 -0.28
C ILE A 401 6.03 21.93 0.10
N SER A 402 6.25 21.10 -0.91
CA SER A 402 6.95 19.83 -0.76
C SER A 402 8.25 19.88 -1.55
N LYS A 403 9.33 19.34 -0.97
CA LYS A 403 10.65 19.30 -1.58
C LYS A 403 11.18 17.87 -1.68
N PHE A 404 11.90 17.56 -2.75
CA PHE A 404 12.58 16.28 -2.93
C PHE A 404 14.03 16.49 -3.36
N CYS A 405 14.96 16.17 -2.46
CA CYS A 405 16.41 16.34 -2.66
C CYS A 405 17.17 15.02 -2.88
N ASN A 406 16.57 13.87 -2.54
CA ASN A 406 17.25 12.57 -2.55
C ASN A 406 17.23 11.90 -3.94
N HIS A 407 17.53 12.66 -4.99
CA HIS A 407 17.57 12.16 -6.36
C HIS A 407 18.90 11.45 -6.69
N LYS A 408 19.95 11.63 -5.87
CA LYS A 408 21.29 11.00 -6.01
C LYS A 408 21.89 11.15 -7.41
N HIS A 409 21.63 12.29 -8.06
CA HIS A 409 22.10 12.58 -9.41
C HIS A 409 21.73 11.48 -10.42
N GLN A 410 20.52 10.93 -10.31
CA GLN A 410 19.98 10.01 -11.31
C GLN A 410 19.13 10.81 -12.32
N PRO A 411 19.42 10.75 -13.63
CA PRO A 411 18.59 11.40 -14.63
C PRO A 411 17.31 10.57 -14.86
N GLY A 412 16.21 11.23 -15.18
CA GLY A 412 14.92 10.55 -15.41
C GLY A 412 13.72 11.43 -15.15
N GLU A 413 12.56 10.79 -15.15
CA GLU A 413 11.28 11.42 -14.87
C GLU A 413 10.88 11.16 -13.42
N TYR A 414 10.67 12.24 -12.68
CA TYR A 414 10.23 12.26 -11.29
C TYR A 414 8.78 12.74 -11.26
N ILE A 415 7.90 11.98 -10.60
CA ILE A 415 6.47 12.28 -10.56
C ILE A 415 6.09 12.58 -9.11
N PHE A 416 5.60 13.79 -8.86
CA PHE A 416 4.94 14.14 -7.62
C PHE A 416 3.46 13.79 -7.75
N HIS A 417 2.95 12.96 -6.86
CA HIS A 417 1.54 12.62 -6.78
C HIS A 417 0.99 13.09 -5.42
N ALA A 418 -0.18 13.73 -5.45
CA ALA A 418 -0.85 14.30 -4.30
C ALA A 418 -2.35 14.05 -4.41
N GLU A 419 -2.98 13.61 -3.34
CA GLU A 419 -4.41 13.34 -3.32
C GLU A 419 -5.05 13.74 -1.98
N ASN A 420 -6.34 14.00 -2.01
CA ASN A 420 -7.21 14.03 -0.85
C ASN A 420 -8.54 13.35 -1.21
N ASP A 421 -9.49 13.31 -0.28
CA ASP A 421 -10.76 12.59 -0.45
C ASP A 421 -11.57 13.01 -1.70
N ASP A 422 -11.33 14.22 -2.22
CA ASP A 422 -12.16 14.85 -3.26
C ASP A 422 -11.38 15.19 -4.55
N ALA A 423 -10.05 15.19 -4.52
CA ALA A 423 -9.21 15.67 -5.60
C ALA A 423 -7.86 14.96 -5.67
N GLU A 424 -7.35 14.78 -6.89
CA GLU A 424 -6.06 14.17 -7.18
C GLU A 424 -5.24 15.13 -8.06
N PHE A 425 -3.93 15.14 -7.87
CA PHE A 425 -2.98 15.96 -8.58
C PHE A 425 -1.68 15.20 -8.85
N THR A 426 -1.18 15.27 -10.08
CA THR A 426 0.13 14.75 -10.45
C THR A 426 0.92 15.81 -11.20
N LYS A 427 2.23 15.89 -10.91
CA LYS A 427 3.17 16.78 -11.60
C LYS A 427 4.43 16.02 -11.96
N MET A 428 4.81 16.11 -13.23
CA MET A 428 6.01 15.46 -13.76
C MET A 428 7.17 16.45 -13.87
N PHE A 429 8.34 15.98 -13.46
CA PHE A 429 9.61 16.68 -13.49
C PHE A 429 10.62 15.86 -14.28
N THR A 430 11.33 16.49 -15.20
CA THR A 430 12.42 15.85 -15.94
C THR A 430 13.75 16.32 -15.37
N LEU A 431 14.64 15.39 -14.99
CA LEU A 431 16.03 15.72 -14.63
C LEU A 431 16.99 15.26 -15.72
N ASN A 432 17.73 16.20 -16.29
CA ASN A 432 18.89 15.93 -17.12
C ASN A 432 20.17 16.35 -16.38
N ILE A 433 21.24 15.58 -16.54
CA ILE A 433 22.52 15.83 -15.87
C ILE A 433 23.57 16.14 -16.91
N ARG A 434 24.11 17.35 -16.85
CA ARG A 434 25.16 17.82 -17.75
C ARG A 434 26.44 17.04 -17.48
N ARG A 435 26.98 16.44 -18.54
CA ARG A 435 28.19 15.61 -18.50
C ARG A 435 29.02 15.84 -19.74
N LYS A 436 30.33 16.04 -19.54
CA LYS A 436 31.28 16.06 -20.65
C LYS A 436 31.24 14.73 -21.43
N PRO A 437 31.48 14.75 -22.75
CA PRO A 437 31.50 13.53 -23.55
C PRO A 437 32.59 12.58 -23.04
N GLN A 438 32.34 11.27 -23.08
CA GLN A 438 33.37 10.24 -22.89
C GLN A 438 33.59 9.51 -24.20
N VAL A 439 34.76 9.65 -24.82
CA VAL A 439 35.03 9.08 -26.15
C VAL A 439 35.61 7.67 -26.02
N LEU A 440 35.09 6.75 -26.82
CA LEU A 440 35.60 5.42 -27.05
C LEU A 440 35.91 5.27 -28.54
N ALA A 441 37.10 4.81 -28.86
CA ALA A 441 37.60 4.69 -30.22
C ALA A 441 37.89 3.23 -30.58
N GLU A 442 37.50 2.85 -31.79
CA GLU A 442 37.70 1.51 -32.35
C GLU A 442 38.22 1.63 -33.79
N ALA A 443 39.25 0.85 -34.13
CA ALA A 443 39.79 0.79 -35.49
C ALA A 443 39.58 -0.60 -36.11
N SER A 444 39.25 -0.62 -37.39
CA SER A 444 39.19 -1.81 -38.23
C SER A 444 40.12 -1.65 -39.44
N ALA A 445 40.22 -2.66 -40.30
CA ALA A 445 41.10 -2.59 -41.48
C ALA A 445 40.67 -1.55 -42.55
N SER A 446 39.41 -1.10 -42.52
CA SER A 446 38.84 -0.21 -43.55
C SER A 446 38.25 1.10 -43.01
N GLN A 447 37.94 1.17 -41.72
CA GLN A 447 37.34 2.35 -41.09
C GLN A 447 37.77 2.52 -39.63
N ALA A 448 37.83 3.76 -39.17
CA ALA A 448 37.93 4.12 -37.76
C ALA A 448 36.58 4.63 -37.26
N SER A 449 36.17 4.23 -36.06
CA SER A 449 34.90 4.61 -35.45
C SER A 449 35.14 5.16 -34.06
N CYS A 450 34.56 6.31 -33.76
CA CYS A 450 34.51 6.84 -32.40
C CYS A 450 33.07 6.97 -31.94
N SER A 451 32.81 6.60 -30.70
CA SER A 451 31.50 6.71 -30.06
C SER A 451 31.65 7.45 -28.73
N SER A 452 30.61 8.17 -28.35
CA SER A 452 30.64 8.94 -27.12
C SER A 452 29.25 9.11 -26.52
N ASP A 453 29.18 8.96 -25.20
CA ASP A 453 28.03 9.32 -24.39
C ASP A 453 28.25 10.65 -23.67
N GLY A 454 27.21 11.49 -23.63
CA GLY A 454 27.24 12.76 -22.91
C GLY A 454 25.91 13.52 -23.00
N TYR A 455 25.78 14.58 -22.21
CA TYR A 455 24.65 15.51 -22.26
C TYR A 455 25.14 16.94 -22.02
N PRO A 456 24.75 17.94 -22.83
CA PRO A 456 23.93 17.84 -24.05
C PRO A 456 24.62 17.04 -25.17
N LEU A 457 23.89 16.77 -26.27
CA LEU A 457 24.33 15.91 -27.39
C LEU A 457 25.75 16.26 -27.87
N PRO A 458 26.71 15.31 -27.82
CA PRO A 458 28.08 15.55 -28.27
C PRO A 458 28.19 15.73 -29.80
N SER A 459 28.99 16.71 -30.21
CA SER A 459 29.39 16.95 -31.61
C SER A 459 30.81 16.46 -31.87
N TRP A 460 31.15 16.13 -33.12
CA TRP A 460 32.37 15.42 -33.48
C TRP A 460 33.31 16.25 -34.37
N THR A 461 34.62 16.19 -34.07
CA THR A 461 35.70 16.67 -34.94
C THR A 461 36.78 15.60 -35.08
N TRP A 462 37.38 15.50 -36.26
CA TRP A 462 38.50 14.61 -36.55
C TRP A 462 39.73 15.44 -36.92
N LYS A 463 40.88 15.08 -36.37
CA LYS A 463 42.16 15.77 -36.62
C LYS A 463 43.26 14.79 -36.99
N LYS A 464 44.11 15.18 -37.93
CA LYS A 464 45.33 14.47 -38.29
C LYS A 464 46.49 14.97 -37.43
N CYS A 465 47.34 14.06 -36.99
CA CYS A 465 48.51 14.36 -36.17
C CYS A 465 49.79 14.05 -36.96
N SER A 466 50.83 14.86 -36.77
CA SER A 466 52.13 14.66 -37.42
C SER A 466 52.95 13.57 -36.73
N ASP A 467 53.75 12.83 -37.51
CA ASP A 467 54.50 11.63 -37.07
C ASP A 467 55.53 11.88 -35.95
N GLN A 468 55.81 13.14 -35.60
CA GLN A 468 56.80 13.54 -34.59
C GLN A 468 56.22 14.30 -33.38
N SER A 469 54.89 14.52 -33.29
CA SER A 469 54.28 15.18 -32.11
C SER A 469 52.80 14.86 -31.89
N LEU A 470 52.35 14.88 -30.62
CA LEU A 470 50.93 14.75 -30.23
C LEU A 470 50.05 15.97 -30.60
N ASN A 471 50.62 17.00 -31.25
CA ASN A 471 49.89 18.20 -31.64
C ASN A 471 49.19 17.99 -32.98
N CYS A 472 47.90 17.66 -32.92
CA CYS A 472 47.05 17.49 -34.09
C CYS A 472 46.44 18.84 -34.50
N THR A 473 46.85 19.39 -35.65
CA THR A 473 46.43 20.73 -36.12
C THR A 473 45.56 20.70 -37.37
N GLU A 474 45.65 19.66 -38.20
CA GLU A 474 44.89 19.56 -39.45
C GLU A 474 43.53 18.91 -39.21
N GLU A 475 42.42 19.59 -39.53
CA GLU A 475 41.07 19.03 -39.43
C GLU A 475 40.71 18.20 -40.67
N ILE A 476 40.10 17.03 -40.43
CA ILE A 476 39.62 16.12 -41.48
C ILE A 476 38.12 16.27 -41.60
N THR A 477 37.64 16.75 -42.75
CA THR A 477 36.22 16.86 -43.08
C THR A 477 35.77 15.85 -44.12
N GLU A 478 36.70 15.33 -44.92
CA GLU A 478 36.43 14.34 -45.98
C GLU A 478 36.34 12.91 -45.43
N GLY A 479 35.37 12.13 -45.93
CA GLY A 479 35.20 10.73 -45.53
C GLY A 479 34.66 10.50 -44.11
N VAL A 480 34.25 11.57 -43.40
CA VAL A 480 33.63 11.52 -42.08
C VAL A 480 32.12 11.32 -42.23
N TRP A 481 31.59 10.30 -41.55
CA TRP A 481 30.17 10.02 -41.46
C TRP A 481 29.72 9.98 -40.01
N ASN A 482 28.88 10.94 -39.63
CA ASN A 482 28.27 11.00 -38.30
C ASN A 482 27.00 10.16 -38.30
N ARG A 483 26.98 9.10 -37.49
CA ARG A 483 25.80 8.27 -37.30
C ARG A 483 24.77 9.07 -36.50
N LYS A 484 23.48 8.94 -36.85
CA LYS A 484 22.39 9.57 -36.10
C LYS A 484 22.50 9.21 -34.61
N ALA A 485 22.49 10.22 -33.77
CA ALA A 485 22.52 10.05 -32.33
C ALA A 485 21.30 9.23 -31.89
N ASN A 486 21.53 8.24 -31.04
CA ASN A 486 20.47 7.37 -30.55
C ASN A 486 20.36 7.51 -29.04
N ARG A 487 19.13 7.71 -28.54
CA ARG A 487 18.88 7.80 -27.11
C ARG A 487 18.79 6.37 -26.58
N LYS A 488 19.86 5.91 -25.92
CA LYS A 488 19.96 4.53 -25.41
C LYS A 488 19.23 4.37 -24.07
N VAL A 489 19.30 5.41 -23.23
CA VAL A 489 18.64 5.56 -21.91
C VAL A 489 18.29 7.04 -21.71
N PHE A 490 17.30 7.35 -20.87
CA PHE A 490 16.95 8.71 -20.50
C PHE A 490 18.18 9.49 -19.97
N GLY A 491 18.37 10.72 -20.45
CA GLY A 491 19.53 11.57 -20.09
C GLY A 491 20.88 11.20 -20.74
N GLN A 492 21.00 10.09 -21.48
CA GLN A 492 22.26 9.67 -22.11
C GLN A 492 22.15 9.66 -23.65
N TRP A 493 22.70 10.69 -24.29
CA TRP A 493 22.83 10.72 -25.75
C TRP A 493 24.09 9.97 -26.17
N VAL A 494 23.91 8.93 -26.99
CA VAL A 494 25.03 8.25 -27.63
C VAL A 494 25.13 8.75 -29.06
N SER A 495 26.26 9.36 -29.38
CA SER A 495 26.61 9.77 -30.73
C SER A 495 27.81 8.97 -31.21
N SER A 496 27.93 8.75 -32.52
CA SER A 496 29.11 8.10 -33.08
C SER A 496 29.47 8.72 -34.42
N SER A 497 30.76 8.76 -34.69
CA SER A 497 31.35 9.28 -35.92
C SER A 497 32.32 8.26 -36.47
N THR A 498 32.28 8.05 -37.77
CA THR A 498 33.13 7.08 -38.49
C THR A 498 33.94 7.80 -39.55
N LEU A 499 35.20 7.44 -39.70
CA LEU A 499 36.10 7.92 -40.73
C LEU A 499 36.49 6.75 -41.63
N ASN A 500 36.14 6.84 -42.92
CA ASN A 500 36.56 5.86 -43.91
C ASN A 500 38.05 6.06 -44.26
N MET A 501 38.82 4.96 -44.30
CA MET A 501 40.26 5.04 -44.58
C MET A 501 40.53 5.22 -46.08
N SER A 502 40.71 6.47 -46.52
CA SER A 502 41.26 6.81 -47.84
C SER A 502 42.80 6.69 -47.84
N GLU A 503 43.42 6.54 -49.02
CA GLU A 503 44.88 6.40 -49.15
C GLU A 503 45.67 7.59 -48.56
N ALA A 504 45.04 8.76 -48.46
CA ALA A 504 45.64 9.99 -47.92
C ALA A 504 45.80 10.02 -46.37
N VAL A 505 45.12 9.12 -45.65
CA VAL A 505 45.07 9.09 -44.17
C VAL A 505 45.71 7.80 -43.60
N LYS A 506 46.06 6.83 -44.45
CA LYS A 506 46.74 5.59 -44.04
C LYS A 506 48.16 5.89 -43.52
N GLY A 507 48.52 5.32 -42.37
CA GLY A 507 49.83 5.50 -41.73
C GLY A 507 49.94 6.67 -40.76
N PHE A 508 48.93 7.54 -40.68
CA PHE A 508 48.93 8.68 -39.77
C PHE A 508 48.18 8.40 -38.46
N LEU A 509 48.59 9.07 -37.39
CA LEU A 509 47.83 9.11 -36.14
C LEU A 509 46.65 10.08 -36.32
N VAL A 510 45.44 9.63 -36.02
CA VAL A 510 44.22 10.45 -36.07
C VAL A 510 43.64 10.61 -34.67
N LYS A 511 43.08 11.78 -34.40
CA LYS A 511 42.43 12.13 -33.15
C LYS A 511 40.97 12.44 -33.40
N CYS A 512 40.07 11.69 -32.77
CA CYS A 512 38.65 12.00 -32.77
C CYS A 512 38.30 12.70 -31.45
N CYS A 513 37.61 13.83 -31.54
CA CYS A 513 37.21 14.64 -30.41
C CYS A 513 35.69 14.80 -30.41
N ALA A 514 35.06 14.45 -29.28
CA ALA A 514 33.68 14.79 -29.01
C ALA A 514 33.61 15.99 -28.06
N TYR A 515 32.77 16.97 -28.37
CA TYR A 515 32.60 18.16 -27.55
C TYR A 515 31.13 18.52 -27.37
N ASN A 516 30.81 19.09 -26.22
CA ASN A 516 29.54 19.73 -25.92
C ASN A 516 29.79 21.01 -25.11
N SER A 517 28.72 21.68 -24.65
CA SER A 517 28.82 22.90 -23.85
C SER A 517 29.54 22.71 -22.50
N VAL A 518 29.64 21.48 -21.99
CA VAL A 518 30.29 21.16 -20.70
C VAL A 518 31.78 20.93 -20.87
N GLY A 519 32.21 20.39 -22.01
CA GLY A 519 33.63 20.15 -22.27
C GLY A 519 33.89 19.30 -23.50
N THR A 520 35.17 18.95 -23.66
CA THR A 520 35.67 18.15 -24.78
C THR A 520 36.43 16.93 -24.26
N SER A 521 36.27 15.80 -24.95
CA SER A 521 37.05 14.58 -24.75
C SER A 521 37.52 14.07 -26.10
N CYS A 522 38.71 13.49 -26.16
CA CYS A 522 39.30 13.01 -27.40
C CYS A 522 40.04 11.71 -27.18
N GLU A 523 40.11 10.89 -28.22
CA GLU A 523 40.89 9.66 -28.25
C GLU A 523 41.75 9.63 -29.52
N THR A 524 42.94 9.04 -29.44
CA THR A 524 43.88 8.93 -30.57
C THR A 524 43.98 7.50 -31.06
N ILE A 525 43.93 7.32 -32.38
CA ILE A 525 43.96 6.02 -33.05
C ILE A 525 45.12 6.02 -34.04
N LEU A 526 45.92 4.95 -34.02
CA LEU A 526 46.94 4.69 -35.03
C LEU A 526 46.32 3.91 -36.20
N LEU A 527 46.35 4.47 -37.40
CA LEU A 527 45.85 3.82 -38.60
C LEU A 527 46.98 3.01 -39.25
N ASN A 528 47.19 1.77 -38.78
CA ASN A 528 48.24 0.91 -39.32
C ASN A 528 48.05 0.65 -40.82
N SER A 529 49.14 0.84 -41.59
CA SER A 529 49.26 0.29 -42.94
C SER A 529 49.49 -1.22 -42.85
N PRO A 530 48.77 -2.07 -43.60
CA PRO A 530 49.30 -3.40 -43.90
C PRO A 530 50.53 -3.19 -44.78
N GLY A 531 51.72 -3.32 -44.18
CA GLY A 531 52.98 -3.31 -44.94
C GLY A 531 52.95 -4.34 -46.09
N PRO A 532 53.67 -4.11 -47.19
CA PRO A 532 53.56 -4.92 -48.39
C PRO A 532 54.21 -6.31 -48.21
N PHE A 533 53.44 -7.28 -47.68
CA PHE A 533 53.48 -8.76 -47.84
C PHE A 533 54.86 -9.52 -47.74
N PRO A 534 54.92 -10.85 -47.89
CA PRO A 534 54.42 -11.93 -47.03
C PRO A 534 55.54 -12.95 -46.63
N PHE A 535 55.26 -13.84 -45.67
CA PHE A 535 55.80 -15.21 -45.53
C PHE A 535 57.32 -15.48 -45.77
N ILE A 536 57.99 -15.91 -44.68
CA ILE A 536 59.10 -16.90 -44.54
C ILE A 536 60.26 -16.35 -43.69
N GLN A 537 60.14 -16.51 -42.37
CA GLN A 537 61.17 -16.70 -41.31
C GLN A 537 60.44 -16.44 -39.98
N ASP A 538 60.21 -17.31 -39.00
CA ASP A 538 60.75 -18.62 -38.65
C ASP A 538 59.59 -19.55 -38.29
N SER A 539 59.29 -20.53 -39.16
CA SER A 539 58.24 -21.53 -38.91
C SER A 539 58.54 -22.39 -37.68
N ILE A 540 59.81 -22.53 -37.28
CA ILE A 540 60.20 -23.35 -36.12
C ILE A 540 59.83 -22.67 -34.79
N SER A 541 60.03 -21.35 -34.68
CA SER A 541 59.65 -20.59 -33.48
C SER A 541 58.13 -20.49 -33.33
N PHE A 542 57.39 -20.37 -34.44
CA PHE A 542 55.94 -20.30 -34.44
C PHE A 542 55.28 -21.62 -34.05
N TYR A 543 55.75 -22.77 -34.55
CA TYR A 543 55.23 -24.08 -34.11
C TYR A 543 55.67 -24.43 -32.68
N ALA A 544 56.87 -24.00 -32.24
CA ALA A 544 57.31 -24.17 -30.86
C ALA A 544 56.49 -23.33 -29.88
N THR A 545 56.20 -22.07 -30.22
CA THR A 545 55.36 -21.18 -29.39
C THR A 545 53.91 -21.60 -29.42
N ILE A 546 53.35 -22.04 -30.55
CA ILE A 546 51.99 -22.61 -30.60
C ILE A 546 51.92 -23.92 -29.82
N GLY A 547 52.91 -24.81 -29.93
CA GLY A 547 52.95 -26.05 -29.15
C GLY A 547 53.02 -25.79 -27.64
N LEU A 548 53.83 -24.81 -27.24
CA LEU A 548 54.01 -24.44 -25.84
C LEU A 548 52.83 -23.64 -25.29
N CYS A 549 52.20 -22.78 -26.11
CA CYS A 549 50.95 -22.09 -25.79
C CYS A 549 49.76 -23.03 -25.78
N LEU A 550 49.69 -24.03 -26.65
CA LEU A 550 48.65 -25.06 -26.60
C LEU A 550 48.81 -25.93 -25.35
N LEU A 551 50.03 -26.27 -24.96
CA LEU A 551 50.31 -26.91 -23.68
C LEU A 551 49.93 -26.00 -22.51
N PHE A 552 50.23 -24.70 -22.57
CA PHE A 552 49.83 -23.75 -21.54
C PHE A 552 48.31 -23.53 -21.49
N ILE A 553 47.62 -23.54 -22.62
CA ILE A 553 46.16 -23.45 -22.72
C ILE A 553 45.54 -24.76 -22.25
N VAL A 554 46.12 -25.92 -22.52
CA VAL A 554 45.67 -27.21 -21.97
C VAL A 554 45.90 -27.23 -20.46
N VAL A 555 47.04 -26.75 -19.96
CA VAL A 555 47.31 -26.66 -18.52
C VAL A 555 46.44 -25.59 -17.86
N LEU A 556 46.21 -24.45 -18.49
CA LEU A 556 45.30 -23.41 -18.01
C LEU A 556 43.86 -23.87 -18.08
N THR A 557 43.42 -24.58 -19.11
CA THR A 557 42.07 -25.15 -19.19
C THR A 557 41.93 -26.30 -18.20
N VAL A 558 42.97 -27.08 -17.93
CA VAL A 558 42.98 -28.06 -16.84
C VAL A 558 42.94 -27.36 -15.49
N LEU A 559 43.70 -26.28 -15.26
CA LEU A 559 43.70 -25.49 -14.01
C LEU A 559 42.41 -24.68 -13.83
N ILE A 560 41.84 -24.13 -14.89
CA ILE A 560 40.55 -23.45 -14.95
C ILE A 560 39.47 -24.50 -14.74
N CYS A 561 39.53 -25.67 -15.37
CA CYS A 561 38.65 -26.79 -15.04
C CYS A 561 38.85 -27.25 -13.59
N HIS A 562 40.07 -27.24 -13.04
CA HIS A 562 40.33 -27.59 -11.64
C HIS A 562 39.83 -26.53 -10.65
N LYS A 563 39.87 -25.25 -11.05
CA LYS A 563 39.42 -24.08 -10.27
C LYS A 563 37.91 -23.87 -10.39
N TYR A 564 37.30 -24.19 -11.53
CA TYR A 564 35.85 -24.26 -11.75
C TYR A 564 35.25 -25.61 -11.30
N LYS A 565 36.06 -26.63 -10.99
CA LYS A 565 35.63 -27.80 -10.20
C LYS A 565 35.44 -27.49 -8.72
N LYS A 566 35.68 -26.25 -8.29
CA LYS A 566 35.26 -25.72 -6.99
C LYS A 566 34.25 -24.61 -7.21
N ASN A 567 32.99 -25.01 -7.40
CA ASN A 567 31.78 -24.37 -6.85
C ASN A 567 30.45 -24.81 -7.50
N CYS A 568 30.35 -26.04 -8.01
CA CYS A 568 29.10 -26.80 -8.06
C CYS A 568 29.45 -28.30 -8.16
N LEU A 569 29.10 -29.08 -7.14
CA LEU A 569 29.39 -30.52 -7.10
C LEU A 569 28.38 -31.26 -8.00
N PHE A 570 28.68 -31.40 -9.28
CA PHE A 570 27.96 -32.32 -10.17
C PHE A 570 28.49 -33.74 -9.90
N LEU A 571 27.68 -34.58 -9.27
CA LEU A 571 28.06 -35.95 -8.95
C LEU A 571 27.90 -36.83 -10.21
N THR A 572 28.98 -37.46 -10.67
CA THR A 572 28.94 -38.47 -11.74
C THR A 572 28.42 -39.81 -11.20
N GLU A 573 27.75 -40.57 -12.06
CA GLU A 573 26.99 -41.80 -11.77
C GLU A 573 27.74 -42.81 -10.88
N SER A 574 29.04 -43.02 -11.12
CA SER A 574 29.90 -43.95 -10.35
C SER A 574 30.15 -43.57 -8.89
N SER A 575 29.74 -42.38 -8.46
CA SER A 575 29.93 -41.87 -7.10
C SER A 575 28.62 -41.75 -6.31
N THR A 576 27.46 -41.78 -6.96
CA THR A 576 26.17 -41.49 -6.29
C THR A 576 25.68 -42.64 -5.42
N SER A 577 25.88 -43.90 -5.83
CA SER A 577 25.58 -45.10 -5.03
C SER A 577 26.51 -45.27 -3.82
N THR A 578 27.70 -44.66 -3.86
CA THR A 578 28.72 -44.77 -2.81
C THR A 578 28.70 -43.59 -1.84
N LEU A 579 28.10 -42.46 -2.23
CA LEU A 579 28.08 -41.22 -1.44
C LEU A 579 26.74 -40.96 -0.74
N ILE A 580 25.68 -41.73 -1.01
CA ILE A 580 24.39 -41.61 -0.31
C ILE A 580 24.00 -42.99 0.23
N SER A 581 23.89 -43.12 1.56
CA SER A 581 23.49 -44.39 2.22
C SER A 581 22.05 -44.76 1.86
N GLU A 582 21.79 -46.05 1.58
CA GLU A 582 20.50 -46.64 1.15
C GLU A 582 19.36 -46.51 2.18
N ASN A 583 19.63 -45.99 3.39
CA ASN A 583 18.60 -45.71 4.39
C ASN A 583 17.92 -44.36 4.12
N MET A 584 17.18 -44.27 3.01
CA MET A 584 16.36 -43.11 2.66
C MET A 584 15.00 -43.18 3.36
N ASN A 585 14.85 -42.44 4.46
CA ASN A 585 13.55 -42.31 5.13
C ASN A 585 12.74 -41.19 4.48
N MET A 586 11.51 -41.51 4.07
CA MET A 586 10.59 -40.52 3.52
C MET A 586 10.27 -39.46 4.58
N ILE A 587 10.65 -38.21 4.32
CA ILE A 587 10.16 -37.08 5.10
C ILE A 587 8.75 -36.82 4.59
N SER A 588 7.76 -37.00 5.45
CA SER A 588 6.35 -36.84 5.10
C SER A 588 6.05 -35.44 4.53
N ARG A 589 6.04 -35.31 3.20
CA ARG A 589 5.17 -34.43 2.38
C ARG A 589 5.47 -34.60 0.89
N SER A 590 4.50 -35.13 0.15
CA SER A 590 4.43 -34.99 -1.30
C SER A 590 4.01 -33.56 -1.62
N GLY A 591 4.97 -32.68 -1.91
CA GLY A 591 4.68 -31.35 -2.45
C GLY A 591 4.18 -31.43 -3.90
N ALA A 592 3.75 -30.29 -4.43
CA ALA A 592 3.17 -30.18 -5.78
C ALA A 592 4.10 -30.61 -6.93
N PHE A 593 5.42 -30.75 -6.72
CA PHE A 593 6.41 -30.93 -7.80
C PHE A 593 7.51 -31.98 -7.54
N GLY A 594 7.35 -32.89 -6.58
CA GLY A 594 8.33 -33.97 -6.35
C GLY A 594 8.27 -34.62 -4.97
N LYS A 595 9.15 -35.62 -4.75
CA LYS A 595 9.34 -36.32 -3.46
C LYS A 595 10.64 -35.84 -2.82
N VAL A 596 10.61 -35.58 -1.50
CA VAL A 596 11.79 -35.22 -0.72
C VAL A 596 12.11 -36.33 0.28
N MET A 597 13.36 -36.76 0.33
CA MET A 597 13.86 -37.83 1.20
C MET A 597 14.92 -37.28 2.16
N ASN A 598 14.95 -37.79 3.39
CA ASN A 598 16.10 -37.60 4.27
C ASN A 598 17.17 -38.60 3.85
N ALA A 599 18.40 -38.13 3.61
CA ALA A 599 19.51 -38.99 3.29
C ALA A 599 20.78 -38.54 4.01
N THR A 600 21.76 -39.44 4.09
CA THR A 600 23.10 -39.12 4.58
C THR A 600 24.06 -39.08 3.41
N ALA A 601 24.70 -37.95 3.21
CA ALA A 601 25.67 -37.75 2.15
C ALA A 601 27.10 -37.74 2.70
N TYR A 602 27.98 -38.52 2.08
CA TYR A 602 29.40 -38.61 2.44
C TYR A 602 30.23 -37.68 1.55
N GLY A 603 31.24 -37.03 2.11
CA GLY A 603 32.26 -36.32 1.32
C GLY A 603 31.83 -35.00 0.66
N ILE A 604 30.59 -34.53 0.87
CA ILE A 604 30.10 -33.26 0.27
C ILE A 604 30.77 -32.03 0.89
N SER A 605 30.94 -32.00 2.22
CA SER A 605 31.58 -30.87 2.91
C SER A 605 33.09 -31.06 3.04
N LYS A 606 33.52 -32.22 3.54
CA LYS A 606 34.93 -32.61 3.71
C LYS A 606 35.08 -34.11 3.46
N THR A 607 36.22 -34.52 2.91
CA THR A 607 36.56 -35.94 2.70
C THR A 607 36.49 -36.71 4.02
N GLY A 608 35.70 -37.79 4.06
CA GLY A 608 35.52 -38.62 5.27
C GLY A 608 34.43 -38.17 6.25
N VAL A 609 33.73 -37.06 5.97
CA VAL A 609 32.63 -36.55 6.81
C VAL A 609 31.28 -36.84 6.15
N SER A 610 30.34 -37.39 6.92
CA SER A 610 28.95 -37.56 6.52
C SER A 610 28.06 -36.45 7.08
N ILE A 611 27.15 -35.93 6.26
CA ILE A 611 26.17 -34.90 6.67
C ILE A 611 24.74 -35.36 6.32
N GLN A 612 23.76 -34.95 7.12
CA GLN A 612 22.35 -35.12 6.75
C GLN A 612 21.96 -34.12 5.66
N VAL A 613 21.22 -34.60 4.67
CA VAL A 613 20.79 -33.83 3.50
C VAL A 613 19.34 -34.13 3.17
N ALA A 614 18.67 -33.17 2.52
CA ALA A 614 17.37 -33.38 1.90
C ALA A 614 17.56 -33.63 0.40
N VAL A 615 17.08 -34.76 -0.11
CA VAL A 615 17.17 -35.11 -1.53
C VAL A 615 15.80 -34.96 -2.18
N LYS A 616 15.68 -34.03 -3.13
CA LYS A 616 14.47 -33.84 -3.93
C LYS A 616 14.61 -34.56 -5.26
N MET A 617 13.58 -35.33 -5.60
CA MET A 617 13.53 -36.16 -6.80
C MET A 617 12.12 -36.21 -7.39
N LEU A 618 12.01 -36.65 -8.63
CA LEU A 618 10.72 -36.88 -9.28
C LEU A 618 9.99 -38.08 -8.67
N LYS A 619 8.66 -38.07 -8.77
CA LYS A 619 7.83 -39.24 -8.46
C LYS A 619 7.98 -40.30 -9.56
N GLU A 620 7.71 -41.57 -9.27
CA GLU A 620 7.86 -42.68 -10.24
C GLU A 620 7.05 -42.50 -11.54
N LYS A 621 5.98 -41.69 -11.52
CA LYS A 621 5.10 -41.39 -12.66
C LYS A 621 5.09 -39.90 -13.03
N ALA A 622 6.22 -39.21 -12.87
CA ALA A 622 6.27 -37.78 -13.13
C ALA A 622 6.14 -37.44 -14.63
N ASP A 623 5.41 -36.37 -14.93
CA ASP A 623 5.25 -35.88 -16.30
C ASP A 623 6.40 -34.95 -16.73
N SER A 624 6.41 -34.55 -18.01
CA SER A 624 7.44 -33.63 -18.54
C SER A 624 7.41 -32.27 -17.86
N SER A 625 6.24 -31.81 -17.40
CA SER A 625 6.10 -30.51 -16.74
C SER A 625 6.70 -30.53 -15.32
N GLU A 626 6.54 -31.62 -14.57
CA GLU A 626 7.18 -31.81 -13.26
C GLU A 626 8.70 -31.90 -13.40
N LYS A 627 9.20 -32.52 -14.48
CA LYS A 627 10.63 -32.54 -14.81
C LYS A 627 11.16 -31.14 -15.12
N GLU A 628 10.45 -30.35 -15.92
CA GLU A 628 10.82 -28.97 -16.23
C GLU A 628 10.79 -28.07 -15.00
N ALA A 629 9.78 -28.23 -14.13
CA ALA A 629 9.68 -27.50 -12.88
C ALA A 629 10.89 -27.78 -11.95
N LEU A 630 11.28 -29.05 -11.80
CA LEU A 630 12.45 -29.43 -11.01
C LEU A 630 13.76 -28.89 -11.62
N MET A 631 13.88 -28.86 -12.95
CA MET A 631 15.04 -28.26 -13.63
C MET A 631 15.08 -26.74 -13.52
N SER A 632 13.92 -26.07 -13.52
CA SER A 632 13.81 -24.63 -13.29
C SER A 632 14.24 -24.27 -11.87
N GLU A 633 13.85 -25.07 -10.88
CA GLU A 633 14.28 -24.90 -9.49
C GLU A 633 15.80 -25.06 -9.36
N LEU A 634 16.40 -26.08 -9.98
CA LEU A 634 17.86 -26.23 -10.05
C LEU A 634 18.53 -24.98 -10.66
N LYS A 635 18.02 -24.49 -11.80
CA LYS A 635 18.59 -23.31 -12.49
C LYS A 635 18.56 -22.07 -11.59
N MET A 636 17.43 -21.83 -10.92
CA MET A 636 17.27 -20.71 -10.00
C MET A 636 18.22 -20.82 -8.81
N MET A 637 18.27 -21.97 -8.15
CA MET A 637 19.13 -22.18 -6.97
C MET A 637 20.62 -22.10 -7.32
N THR A 638 21.01 -22.55 -8.52
CA THR A 638 22.39 -22.39 -9.02
C THR A 638 22.75 -20.91 -9.21
N HIS A 639 21.80 -20.07 -9.65
CA HIS A 639 22.04 -18.65 -9.84
C HIS A 639 22.09 -17.85 -8.52
N LEU A 640 21.31 -18.28 -7.52
CA LEU A 640 21.28 -17.66 -6.19
C LEU A 640 22.59 -17.89 -5.41
N GLY A 641 23.20 -19.07 -5.54
CA GLY A 641 24.39 -19.45 -4.78
C GLY A 641 24.09 -19.69 -3.29
N ASN A 642 25.12 -19.65 -2.45
CA ASN A 642 24.98 -19.85 -1.00
C ASN A 642 24.44 -18.59 -0.32
N HIS A 643 23.45 -18.74 0.54
CA HIS A 643 22.83 -17.65 1.27
C HIS A 643 22.47 -18.06 2.70
N GLU A 644 22.60 -17.13 3.64
CA GLU A 644 22.42 -17.42 5.08
C GLU A 644 20.95 -17.69 5.45
N ASN A 645 20.01 -17.04 4.76
CA ASN A 645 18.58 -17.10 5.08
C ASN A 645 17.74 -17.92 4.07
N ILE A 646 18.38 -18.63 3.13
CA ILE A 646 17.72 -19.46 2.11
C ILE A 646 18.36 -20.83 2.12
N VAL A 647 17.54 -21.88 1.97
CA VAL A 647 18.03 -23.26 1.94
C VAL A 647 19.08 -23.45 0.85
N ASN A 648 20.28 -23.88 1.22
CA ASN A 648 21.39 -24.01 0.28
C ASN A 648 21.32 -25.30 -0.56
N LEU A 649 21.61 -25.17 -1.85
CA LEU A 649 21.85 -26.30 -2.75
C LEU A 649 23.29 -26.80 -2.57
N LEU A 650 23.45 -28.05 -2.14
CA LEU A 650 24.75 -28.69 -1.90
C LEU A 650 25.30 -29.40 -3.14
N GLY A 651 24.42 -29.86 -4.02
CA GLY A 651 24.80 -30.54 -5.27
C GLY A 651 23.60 -31.04 -6.05
N ALA A 652 23.86 -31.51 -7.26
CA ALA A 652 22.83 -32.12 -8.10
C ALA A 652 23.40 -33.27 -8.94
N CYS A 653 22.57 -34.26 -9.22
CA CYS A 653 22.83 -35.31 -10.20
C CYS A 653 21.84 -35.16 -11.35
N THR A 654 22.34 -34.85 -12.54
CA THR A 654 21.54 -34.61 -13.74
C THR A 654 21.97 -35.48 -14.93
N LEU A 655 23.01 -36.30 -14.77
CA LEU A 655 23.60 -37.12 -15.83
C LEU A 655 23.13 -38.58 -15.68
N SER A 656 22.56 -39.13 -16.75
CA SER A 656 22.28 -40.55 -16.97
C SER A 656 21.48 -41.31 -15.88
N GLY A 657 20.66 -40.62 -15.09
CA GLY A 657 19.79 -41.24 -14.07
C GLY A 657 18.64 -40.33 -13.63
N PRO A 658 17.85 -40.74 -12.60
CA PRO A 658 16.83 -39.87 -12.00
C PRO A 658 17.48 -38.58 -11.48
N ILE A 659 16.81 -37.44 -11.71
CA ILE A 659 17.34 -36.14 -11.28
C ILE A 659 17.24 -36.06 -9.75
N TYR A 660 18.40 -35.84 -9.11
CA TYR A 660 18.50 -35.62 -7.67
C TYR A 660 19.01 -34.21 -7.39
N LEU A 661 18.26 -33.44 -6.62
CA LEU A 661 18.72 -32.17 -6.05
C LEU A 661 19.01 -32.37 -4.57
N ILE A 662 20.22 -32.05 -4.14
CA ILE A 662 20.69 -32.27 -2.77
C ILE A 662 20.76 -30.92 -2.06
N PHE A 663 19.92 -30.75 -1.05
CA PHE A 663 19.84 -29.54 -0.23
C PHE A 663 20.37 -29.80 1.17
N GLU A 664 20.74 -28.72 1.87
CA GLU A 664 20.98 -28.80 3.30
C GLU A 664 19.73 -29.27 4.06
N TYR A 665 19.93 -30.04 5.12
CA TYR A 665 18.83 -30.58 5.89
C TYR A 665 18.29 -29.55 6.88
N CYS A 666 17.07 -29.08 6.65
CA CYS A 666 16.33 -28.26 7.60
C CYS A 666 15.71 -29.14 8.69
N CYS A 667 16.40 -29.32 9.80
CA CYS A 667 16.00 -30.25 10.88
C CYS A 667 14.65 -29.92 11.53
N TYR A 668 14.13 -28.71 11.35
CA TYR A 668 12.85 -28.27 11.89
C TYR A 668 11.70 -28.27 10.87
N GLY A 669 11.94 -28.76 9.65
CA GLY A 669 10.93 -28.84 8.59
C GLY A 669 10.65 -27.50 7.92
N ASP A 670 9.48 -27.38 7.29
CA ASP A 670 9.08 -26.15 6.61
C ASP A 670 8.77 -25.01 7.59
N LEU A 671 9.08 -23.78 7.17
CA LEU A 671 8.91 -22.58 7.98
C LEU A 671 7.48 -22.41 8.49
N LEU A 672 6.47 -22.74 7.66
CA LEU A 672 5.06 -22.62 8.07
C LEU A 672 4.75 -23.53 9.26
N ASN A 673 5.12 -24.80 9.20
CA ASN A 673 4.92 -25.73 10.31
C ASN A 673 5.80 -25.39 11.52
N TYR A 674 7.03 -24.93 11.30
CA TYR A 674 7.91 -24.50 12.38
C TYR A 674 7.30 -23.32 13.16
N LEU A 675 6.82 -22.30 12.44
CA LEU A 675 6.13 -21.15 13.02
C LEU A 675 4.83 -21.56 13.73
N ARG A 676 4.05 -22.49 13.16
CA ARG A 676 2.84 -23.04 13.81
C ARG A 676 3.17 -23.78 15.11
N ASN A 677 4.19 -24.65 15.12
CA ASN A 677 4.57 -25.43 16.29
C ASN A 677 5.27 -24.58 17.37
N LYS A 678 5.89 -23.46 17.00
CA LYS A 678 6.53 -22.53 17.92
C LYS A 678 5.65 -21.32 18.23
N ARG A 679 4.37 -21.32 17.82
CA ARG A 679 3.44 -20.20 17.99
C ARG A 679 3.45 -19.68 19.42
N GLU A 680 3.40 -20.55 20.43
CA GLU A 680 3.43 -20.14 21.85
C GLU A 680 4.79 -19.57 22.31
N LYS A 681 5.91 -20.08 21.78
CA LYS A 681 7.25 -19.59 22.13
C LYS A 681 7.52 -18.23 21.49
N PHE A 682 7.17 -18.07 20.21
CA PHE A 682 7.21 -16.77 19.55
C PHE A 682 6.25 -15.80 20.25
N HIS A 683 5.04 -16.24 20.63
CA HIS A 683 4.12 -15.41 21.40
C HIS A 683 4.75 -14.92 22.71
N ARG A 684 5.43 -15.78 23.48
CA ARG A 684 6.18 -15.39 24.69
C ARG A 684 7.33 -14.44 24.44
N THR A 685 8.16 -14.68 23.41
CA THR A 685 9.29 -13.76 23.07
C THR A 685 8.77 -12.39 22.65
N TRP A 686 7.69 -12.34 21.87
CA TRP A 686 6.98 -11.10 21.60
C TRP A 686 6.42 -10.49 22.89
N THR A 687 5.83 -11.26 23.80
CA THR A 687 5.32 -10.74 25.10
C THR A 687 6.45 -10.20 26.00
N GLU A 688 7.65 -10.78 25.95
CA GLU A 688 8.84 -10.32 26.66
C GLU A 688 9.43 -9.04 26.02
N ILE A 689 9.50 -8.98 24.68
CA ILE A 689 9.88 -7.76 23.93
C ILE A 689 8.86 -6.63 24.20
N PHE A 690 7.57 -6.94 24.26
CA PHE A 690 6.51 -5.97 24.59
C PHE A 690 6.52 -5.53 26.06
N LYS A 691 7.05 -6.35 26.99
CA LYS A 691 7.28 -5.98 28.38
C LYS A 691 8.45 -4.99 28.57
N GLU A 692 9.51 -5.10 27.77
CA GLU A 692 10.62 -4.13 27.80
C GLU A 692 10.26 -2.79 27.14
N HIS A 693 9.25 -2.76 26.25
CA HIS A 693 8.85 -1.56 25.51
C HIS A 693 7.49 -0.96 25.93
N ASN A 694 6.94 -1.38 27.08
CA ASN A 694 5.74 -0.80 27.69
C ASN A 694 4.51 -0.72 26.74
N PHE A 695 4.29 -1.73 25.89
CA PHE A 695 3.05 -1.86 25.13
C PHE A 695 2.10 -2.81 25.85
N SER A 696 0.95 -2.29 26.31
CA SER A 696 -0.09 -3.06 26.97
C SER A 696 -1.11 -3.61 25.97
N PHE A 697 -1.29 -4.93 25.97
CA PHE A 697 -2.52 -5.56 25.50
C PHE A 697 -2.98 -6.55 26.58
N TYR A 698 -4.23 -6.41 27.03
CA TYR A 698 -4.88 -7.40 27.90
C TYR A 698 -5.21 -8.67 27.09
N PRO A 699 -4.80 -9.87 27.52
CA PRO A 699 -5.18 -11.11 26.87
C PRO A 699 -6.51 -11.63 27.42
N THR A 700 -7.42 -12.08 26.55
CA THR A 700 -8.51 -12.99 26.93
C THR A 700 -8.45 -14.24 26.06
N PHE A 701 -7.80 -15.29 26.56
CA PHE A 701 -8.22 -16.67 26.32
C PHE A 701 -7.99 -17.47 27.60
N GLN A 702 -9.10 -17.76 28.29
CA GLN A 702 -9.14 -18.73 29.38
C GLN A 702 -9.00 -20.14 28.78
N SER A 703 -7.97 -20.86 29.20
CA SER A 703 -7.91 -22.31 29.07
C SER A 703 -8.97 -22.94 29.98
N HIS A 704 -9.91 -23.70 29.42
CA HIS A 704 -10.76 -24.59 30.21
C HIS A 704 -9.97 -25.78 30.77
N PRO A 705 -10.21 -26.21 32.02
CA PRO A 705 -9.61 -27.40 32.61
C PRO A 705 -10.32 -28.69 32.16
N ASN A 706 -9.53 -29.75 32.03
CA ASN A 706 -9.85 -31.14 31.67
C ASN A 706 -11.12 -31.74 32.30
N SER A 707 -11.84 -32.57 31.51
CA SER A 707 -12.37 -33.91 31.88
C SER A 707 -13.12 -34.50 30.64
N SER A 708 -13.23 -35.79 30.33
CA SER A 708 -13.07 -37.02 31.11
C SER A 708 -12.99 -38.30 30.22
N LYS A 709 -12.22 -39.29 30.69
CA LYS A 709 -12.49 -40.75 30.79
C LYS A 709 -12.76 -41.62 29.53
N ARG A 710 -11.98 -42.71 29.37
CA ARG A 710 -12.39 -44.09 29.77
C ARG A 710 -11.35 -45.16 29.35
N LYS A 711 -11.08 -46.06 30.32
CA LYS A 711 -10.43 -47.39 30.28
C LYS A 711 -8.93 -47.46 30.05
#